data_AF-A0A5B9MF54-F1
#
_entry.id   AF-A0A5B9MF54-F1
#
_cell.length_a   1.000
_cell.length_b   1.000
_cell.length_c   1.000
_cell.angle_alpha   90.00
_cell.angle_beta   90.00
_cell.angle_gamma   90.00
#
_symmetry.space_group_name_H-M   'P 1'
#
loop_
_entity.id
_entity.type
_entity.pdbx_description
1 polymer ?
#
loop_
_entity_poly.entity_id
_entity_poly.type
_entity_poly.pdbx_seq_one_letter_code
_entity_poly.pdbx_strand_id
1 'polypeptide(L)'
;MVGFARGVSNRSAQSDNSIQATASEKTDADAHVKALELSLTAADAFARQSLEETMASQEAVLTDLARAYGNESDPTFAQTFLSTSGETYSQYVQNQHYGKSDQVANVLFRLGQTRFLQGDGMQAIDALNRSIAAPSIASDPRLRSRALNMRGCVQATLGDWEHGTADFQESFTSLVGQPGSRRLAAIALRNLCYATQAQGIDGKEYLYKAIEFLAPWSESKSLTVEHEMLVDFRAELCLLLVIDGEHESAQRVCDQIQGDLQSLLAKTQNLAKRQAHRYRYEDALLQIRACTGAIAAEAVHDDQPEVSHRRPVPQWRPLVDLRSELVSSDRLLRGTMVGEFERQSSFAVAWCSFDWTERIVTSIAKHLSARADLVIVADNPDSLKRAGRSLTAAGVDLNRVDFRMLETEVPWFRDCGPIVSVAPGGRTIWFDSQLTRRNTDFRPICDSLPERIVDFAGTLVGRTPLRVEGGMLASNGRGLTITSEAMLQKNAEYGFSPQAIRDELMRITGAKELVVVPTLENEPTSHVDMFLTFVDPVTVVVGQYSDADDPNAAVLDEVARQLSEFNDDGQRLRVHRVPMSPRTDDHFRTYTNVVFGNGVLLVPSYAGHERLEADVRQIYQTLLPDWEIVFIDCTRLIELDGALHCLVTNLGPAGLDRTRGSVQVRTEAKRDESK
;
A
#
# COMPACT_ATOMS: atom_id res chain seq x y z
N MET A 1 44.05 9.10 29.14
CA MET A 1 44.56 9.45 30.48
C MET A 1 45.55 10.58 30.32
N VAL A 2 45.28 11.73 30.96
CA VAL A 2 46.20 12.84 31.31
C VAL A 2 46.83 13.60 30.11
N GLY A 3 46.72 14.91 29.93
CA GLY A 3 46.22 15.99 30.79
C GLY A 3 47.06 17.27 30.57
N PHE A 4 46.41 18.42 30.78
CA PHE A 4 46.98 19.76 31.03
C PHE A 4 47.73 20.47 29.87
N ALA A 5 47.30 21.61 29.34
CA ALA A 5 46.92 22.93 29.89
C ALA A 5 48.08 23.94 29.98
N ARG A 6 47.70 25.22 29.73
CA ARG A 6 48.45 26.49 29.86
C ARG A 6 49.37 26.81 28.66
N GLY A 7 49.40 28.01 28.09
CA GLY A 7 48.86 29.31 28.48
C GLY A 7 49.87 30.39 28.09
N VAL A 8 49.36 31.53 27.62
CA VAL A 8 49.93 32.88 27.80
C VAL A 8 51.13 33.32 26.92
N SER A 9 50.77 34.17 25.94
CA SER A 9 51.30 35.51 25.61
C SER A 9 52.75 35.77 25.15
N ASN A 10 52.79 36.60 24.10
CA ASN A 10 53.55 37.84 23.90
C ASN A 10 55.04 37.85 23.48
N ARG A 11 55.23 38.57 22.36
CA ARG A 11 56.27 39.57 22.03
C ARG A 11 57.63 39.12 21.48
N SER A 12 57.79 39.45 20.20
CA SER A 12 58.87 40.22 19.56
C SER A 12 60.33 39.86 19.86
N ALA A 13 61.06 39.45 18.82
CA ALA A 13 62.30 40.08 18.39
C ALA A 13 62.73 39.53 17.02
N GLN A 14 63.04 40.44 16.09
CA GLN A 14 63.83 40.13 14.90
C GLN A 14 65.24 39.72 15.33
N SER A 15 65.72 38.60 14.78
CA SER A 15 67.13 38.46 14.44
C SER A 15 67.23 37.70 13.13
N ASP A 16 67.78 38.39 12.13
CA ASP A 16 68.31 37.81 10.91
C ASP A 16 69.33 36.73 11.28
N ASN A 17 68.94 35.47 11.11
CA ASN A 17 69.87 34.39 10.83
C ASN A 17 69.45 33.82 9.48
N SER A 18 70.18 34.20 8.43
CA SER A 18 70.19 33.49 7.17
C SER A 18 70.75 32.08 7.43
N ILE A 19 69.87 31.17 7.84
CA ILE A 19 70.16 29.74 7.83
C ILE A 19 70.19 29.36 6.35
N GLN A 20 71.39 29.33 5.77
CA GLN A 20 71.61 28.54 4.57
C GLN A 20 71.32 27.10 5.00
N ALA A 21 70.08 26.66 4.76
CA ALA A 21 69.70 25.27 4.93
C ALA A 21 70.72 24.44 4.14
N THR A 22 71.47 23.61 4.86
CA THR A 22 72.44 22.71 4.23
C THR A 22 71.70 21.86 3.18
N ALA A 23 72.39 21.38 2.15
CA ALA A 23 71.74 20.55 1.11
C ALA A 23 70.96 19.36 1.73
N SER A 24 71.38 18.91 2.92
CA SER A 24 70.70 17.95 3.80
C SER A 24 69.39 18.46 4.40
N GLU A 25 69.34 19.67 4.99
CA GLU A 25 68.11 20.25 5.55
C GLU A 25 67.09 20.59 4.47
N LYS A 26 67.55 20.96 3.27
CA LYS A 26 66.68 21.20 2.12
C LYS A 26 66.10 19.90 1.56
N THR A 27 66.88 18.82 1.54
CA THR A 27 66.38 17.48 1.17
C THR A 27 65.43 16.91 2.22
N ASP A 28 65.66 17.17 3.51
CA ASP A 28 64.72 16.80 4.58
C ASP A 28 63.42 17.60 4.52
N ALA A 29 63.48 18.91 4.23
CA ALA A 29 62.29 19.73 4.04
C ALA A 29 61.48 19.32 2.80
N ASP A 30 62.15 19.07 1.66
CA ASP A 30 61.50 18.59 0.44
C ASP A 30 60.92 17.17 0.62
N ALA A 31 61.59 16.31 1.39
CA ALA A 31 61.07 15.00 1.78
C ALA A 31 59.85 15.13 2.70
N HIS A 32 59.84 16.10 3.60
CA HIS A 32 58.71 16.37 4.50
C HIS A 32 57.50 16.94 3.77
N VAL A 33 57.71 17.87 2.82
CA VAL A 33 56.66 18.39 1.94
C VAL A 33 56.09 17.28 1.08
N LYS A 34 56.94 16.43 0.48
CA LYS A 34 56.49 15.29 -0.32
C LYS A 34 55.76 14.24 0.52
N ALA A 35 56.16 14.03 1.78
CA ALA A 35 55.44 13.18 2.72
C ALA A 35 54.08 13.76 3.13
N LEU A 36 53.99 15.09 3.31
CA LEU A 36 52.73 15.80 3.55
C LEU A 36 51.81 15.74 2.34
N GLU A 37 52.33 15.92 1.12
CA GLU A 37 51.58 15.78 -0.14
C GLU A 37 51.07 14.35 -0.34
N LEU A 38 51.91 13.35 -0.07
CA LEU A 38 51.51 11.94 -0.11
C LEU A 38 50.48 11.61 0.97
N SER A 39 50.60 12.19 2.17
CA SER A 39 49.65 12.02 3.28
C SER A 39 48.33 12.73 3.00
N LEU A 40 48.35 13.93 2.40
CA LEU A 40 47.18 14.65 1.91
C LEU A 40 46.51 13.90 0.76
N THR A 41 47.28 13.37 -0.19
CA THR A 41 46.75 12.56 -1.30
C THR A 41 46.16 11.24 -0.79
N ALA A 42 46.78 10.61 0.21
CA ALA A 42 46.28 9.41 0.86
C ALA A 42 45.04 9.71 1.71
N ALA A 43 44.99 10.86 2.40
CA ALA A 43 43.82 11.33 3.13
C ALA A 43 42.67 11.68 2.19
N ASP A 44 42.94 12.29 1.04
CA ASP A 44 41.96 12.56 -0.02
C ASP A 44 41.48 11.27 -0.68
N ALA A 45 42.38 10.30 -0.92
CA ALA A 45 42.01 9.00 -1.46
C ALA A 45 41.19 8.18 -0.46
N PHE A 46 41.56 8.22 0.82
CA PHE A 46 40.81 7.58 1.90
C PHE A 46 39.46 8.27 2.14
N ALA A 47 39.41 9.61 2.08
CA ALA A 47 38.16 10.37 2.15
C ALA A 47 37.27 10.08 0.94
N ARG A 48 37.83 9.97 -0.27
CA ARG A 48 37.10 9.56 -1.48
C ARG A 48 36.60 8.13 -1.39
N GLN A 49 37.43 7.18 -0.95
CA GLN A 49 37.04 5.79 -0.79
C GLN A 49 35.99 5.63 0.31
N SER A 50 36.17 6.29 1.46
CA SER A 50 35.20 6.31 2.56
C SER A 50 33.89 6.96 2.12
N LEU A 51 33.94 7.99 1.27
CA LEU A 51 32.77 8.67 0.71
C LEU A 51 32.10 7.85 -0.39
N GLU A 52 32.84 7.11 -1.21
CA GLU A 52 32.32 6.15 -2.20
C GLU A 52 31.65 4.95 -1.50
N GLU A 53 32.27 4.41 -0.46
CA GLU A 53 31.70 3.40 0.42
C GLU A 53 30.46 3.96 1.14
N THR A 54 30.49 5.24 1.56
CA THR A 54 29.34 5.95 2.15
C THR A 54 28.23 6.18 1.12
N MET A 55 28.54 6.51 -0.14
CA MET A 55 27.55 6.75 -1.19
C MET A 55 26.96 5.47 -1.77
N ALA A 56 27.73 4.38 -1.82
CA ALA A 56 27.26 3.04 -2.17
C ALA A 56 26.43 2.45 -1.01
N SER A 57 26.87 2.66 0.23
CA SER A 57 26.08 2.40 1.44
C SER A 57 24.80 3.24 1.45
N GLN A 58 24.86 4.52 1.08
CA GLN A 58 23.70 5.40 0.92
C GLN A 58 22.84 5.06 -0.31
N GLU A 59 23.30 4.31 -1.30
CA GLU A 59 22.47 3.77 -2.39
C GLU A 59 21.61 2.62 -1.90
N ALA A 60 22.24 1.68 -1.18
CA ALA A 60 21.54 0.64 -0.47
C ALA A 60 20.56 1.27 0.52
N VAL A 61 21.00 2.27 1.28
CA VAL A 61 20.20 2.94 2.31
C VAL A 61 19.14 3.89 1.74
N LEU A 62 19.32 4.56 0.58
CA LEU A 62 18.25 5.30 -0.12
C LEU A 62 17.24 4.35 -0.76
N THR A 63 17.67 3.17 -1.19
CA THR A 63 16.74 2.11 -1.63
C THR A 63 16.00 1.55 -0.41
N ASP A 64 16.67 1.44 0.74
CA ASP A 64 16.11 1.06 2.02
C ASP A 64 15.29 2.19 2.67
N LEU A 65 15.49 3.46 2.30
CA LEU A 65 14.71 4.63 2.73
C LEU A 65 13.61 5.03 1.76
N ALA A 66 13.71 4.71 0.48
CA ALA A 66 12.55 4.67 -0.42
C ALA A 66 11.63 3.51 -0.04
N ARG A 67 12.19 2.45 0.57
CA ARG A 67 11.49 1.54 1.47
C ARG A 67 10.97 2.35 2.66
N ALA A 68 11.82 2.78 3.61
CA ALA A 68 11.47 3.41 4.90
C ALA A 68 10.60 4.68 4.87
N TYR A 69 10.47 5.41 3.75
CA TYR A 69 9.50 6.50 3.58
C TYR A 69 8.05 6.01 3.50
N GLY A 70 7.86 4.70 3.30
CA GLY A 70 6.60 4.04 3.60
C GLY A 70 6.46 3.65 5.08
N ASN A 71 7.53 3.31 5.80
CA ASN A 71 7.54 2.95 7.23
C ASN A 71 7.57 4.19 8.12
N GLU A 72 6.41 4.58 8.64
CA GLU A 72 6.33 5.57 9.72
C GLU A 72 6.71 4.98 11.09
N SER A 73 7.94 4.51 11.33
CA SER A 73 8.39 4.33 12.73
C SER A 73 9.15 5.54 13.27
N ASP A 74 9.62 6.45 12.41
CA ASP A 74 10.03 7.81 12.81
C ASP A 74 10.03 8.75 11.58
N PRO A 75 8.96 9.52 11.32
CA PRO A 75 8.94 10.53 10.26
C PRO A 75 10.06 11.56 10.43
N THR A 76 10.56 11.78 11.66
CA THR A 76 11.71 12.62 11.95
C THR A 76 12.99 12.00 11.41
N PHE A 77 13.22 10.68 11.53
CA PHE A 77 14.39 10.01 10.97
C PHE A 77 14.37 10.03 9.45
N ALA A 78 13.22 9.74 8.82
CA ALA A 78 13.09 9.76 7.37
C ALA A 78 13.29 11.20 6.82
N GLN A 79 12.67 12.20 7.44
CA GLN A 79 12.83 13.60 7.07
C GLN A 79 14.24 14.12 7.39
N THR A 80 14.80 13.75 8.53
CA THR A 80 16.19 14.05 8.91
C THR A 80 17.17 13.35 7.99
N PHE A 81 16.91 12.13 7.53
CA PHE A 81 17.78 11.42 6.60
C PHE A 81 17.69 11.98 5.19
N LEU A 82 16.50 12.30 4.65
CA LEU A 82 16.44 13.01 3.37
C LEU A 82 17.02 14.42 3.50
N SER A 83 16.88 15.10 4.65
CA SER A 83 17.55 16.38 4.90
C SER A 83 19.06 16.20 4.92
N THR A 84 19.57 15.25 5.71
CA THR A 84 20.99 14.93 5.85
C THR A 84 21.58 14.43 4.55
N SER A 85 20.87 13.59 3.78
CA SER A 85 21.30 13.10 2.47
C SER A 85 21.23 14.20 1.43
N GLY A 86 20.17 15.02 1.44
CA GLY A 86 20.06 16.21 0.62
C GLY A 86 21.19 17.19 0.90
N GLU A 87 21.54 17.42 2.16
CA GLU A 87 22.66 18.23 2.61
C GLU A 87 24.00 17.60 2.24
N THR A 88 24.17 16.29 2.42
CA THR A 88 25.39 15.55 2.07
C THR A 88 25.64 15.62 0.56
N TYR A 89 24.63 15.38 -0.26
CA TYR A 89 24.72 15.53 -1.71
C TYR A 89 24.92 16.98 -2.12
N SER A 90 24.27 17.94 -1.44
CA SER A 90 24.49 19.37 -1.69
C SER A 90 25.93 19.78 -1.36
N GLN A 91 26.48 19.32 -0.24
CA GLN A 91 27.86 19.56 0.18
C GLN A 91 28.86 18.89 -0.76
N TYR A 92 28.61 17.65 -1.19
CA TYR A 92 29.41 16.96 -2.19
C TYR A 92 29.48 17.77 -3.49
N VAL A 93 28.33 18.25 -3.95
CA VAL A 93 28.21 19.07 -5.17
C VAL A 93 28.88 20.44 -5.01
N GLN A 94 28.91 21.02 -3.81
CA GLN A 94 29.57 22.30 -3.51
C GLN A 94 31.10 22.16 -3.36
N ASN A 95 31.57 21.02 -2.86
CA ASN A 95 32.99 20.76 -2.62
C ASN A 95 33.69 20.27 -3.90
N GLN A 96 34.24 21.21 -4.69
CA GLN A 96 34.93 20.97 -5.97
C GLN A 96 36.20 20.08 -5.92
N HIS A 97 36.57 19.52 -4.76
CA HIS A 97 37.75 18.67 -4.56
C HIS A 97 37.48 17.16 -4.64
N TYR A 98 36.22 16.73 -4.71
CA TYR A 98 35.84 15.31 -4.77
C TYR A 98 35.39 14.91 -6.18
N GLY A 99 36.33 14.38 -6.96
CA GLY A 99 36.01 13.42 -8.02
C GLY A 99 35.79 13.96 -9.44
N LYS A 100 35.93 13.07 -10.41
CA LYS A 100 35.72 13.30 -11.86
C LYS A 100 34.28 13.78 -12.11
N SER A 101 34.05 14.52 -13.20
CA SER A 101 32.73 15.03 -13.63
C SER A 101 31.60 14.00 -13.53
N ASP A 102 31.95 12.73 -13.71
CA ASP A 102 31.04 11.62 -13.83
C ASP A 102 30.38 11.22 -12.50
N GLN A 103 31.09 11.41 -11.39
CA GLN A 103 30.60 11.10 -10.04
C GLN A 103 29.62 12.18 -9.57
N VAL A 104 29.96 13.46 -9.80
CA VAL A 104 29.12 14.62 -9.49
C VAL A 104 27.76 14.51 -10.20
N ALA A 105 27.75 14.04 -11.45
CA ALA A 105 26.53 13.90 -12.21
C ALA A 105 25.55 12.87 -11.65
N ASN A 106 26.05 11.73 -11.18
CA ASN A 106 25.26 10.70 -10.51
C ASN A 106 24.75 11.18 -9.14
N VAL A 107 25.54 11.98 -8.43
CA VAL A 107 25.12 12.62 -7.17
C VAL A 107 23.99 13.60 -7.41
N LEU A 108 24.09 14.41 -8.48
CA LEU A 108 23.05 15.36 -8.87
C LEU A 108 21.74 14.66 -9.25
N PHE A 109 21.81 13.52 -9.95
CA PHE A 109 20.63 12.69 -10.24
C PHE A 109 19.94 12.23 -8.95
N ARG A 110 20.72 11.73 -7.98
CA ARG A 110 20.23 11.26 -6.68
C ARG A 110 19.66 12.41 -5.85
N LEU A 111 20.33 13.56 -5.82
CA LEU A 111 19.81 14.76 -5.17
C LEU A 111 18.46 15.15 -5.75
N GLY A 112 18.30 15.06 -7.08
CA GLY A 112 17.02 15.24 -7.76
C GLY A 112 15.92 14.29 -7.25
N GLN A 113 16.23 13.00 -7.15
CA GLN A 113 15.30 12.00 -6.60
C GLN A 113 14.93 12.30 -5.14
N THR A 114 15.93 12.57 -4.31
CA THR A 114 15.75 12.93 -2.89
C THR A 114 14.85 14.15 -2.73
N ARG A 115 15.11 15.22 -3.48
CA ARG A 115 14.30 16.46 -3.43
C ARG A 115 12.86 16.23 -3.88
N PHE A 116 12.64 15.40 -4.90
CA PHE A 116 11.30 15.03 -5.34
C PHE A 116 10.54 14.26 -4.23
N LEU A 117 11.20 13.30 -3.58
CA LEU A 117 10.63 12.55 -2.46
C LEU A 117 10.35 13.43 -1.23
N GLN A 118 11.08 14.52 -1.05
CA GLN A 118 10.83 15.56 -0.04
C GLN A 118 9.65 16.48 -0.38
N GLY A 119 9.07 16.37 -1.58
CA GLY A 119 8.03 17.29 -2.08
C GLY A 119 8.59 18.61 -2.63
N ASP A 120 9.91 18.75 -2.78
CA ASP A 120 10.55 19.95 -3.33
C ASP A 120 10.85 19.76 -4.83
N GLY A 121 9.80 19.89 -5.64
CA GLY A 121 9.90 19.70 -7.09
C GLY A 121 10.82 20.70 -7.79
N MET A 122 10.95 21.93 -7.28
CA MET A 122 11.80 22.96 -7.89
C MET A 122 13.29 22.66 -7.69
N GLN A 123 13.70 22.28 -6.48
CA GLN A 123 15.08 21.85 -6.23
C GLN A 123 15.39 20.51 -6.91
N ALA A 124 14.40 19.63 -7.05
CA ALA A 124 14.56 18.40 -7.82
C ALA A 124 14.88 18.69 -9.29
N ILE A 125 14.16 19.63 -9.92
CA ILE A 125 14.42 20.06 -11.30
C ILE A 125 15.81 20.69 -11.44
N ASP A 126 16.25 21.56 -10.53
CA ASP A 126 17.61 22.14 -10.58
C ASP A 126 18.69 21.07 -10.56
N ALA A 127 18.59 20.13 -9.61
CA ALA A 127 19.55 19.03 -9.48
C ALA A 127 19.57 18.14 -10.73
N LEU A 128 18.38 17.79 -11.27
CA LEU A 128 18.27 16.96 -12.47
C LEU A 128 18.79 17.69 -13.73
N ASN A 129 18.53 18.99 -13.88
CA ASN A 129 19.09 19.80 -14.97
C ASN A 129 20.61 19.73 -15.00
N ARG A 130 21.24 19.89 -13.82
CA ARG A 130 22.69 19.86 -13.68
C ARG A 130 23.25 18.45 -13.89
N SER A 131 22.50 17.42 -13.49
CA SER A 131 22.85 16.02 -13.77
C SER A 131 22.85 15.74 -15.28
N ILE A 132 21.77 16.11 -15.98
CA ILE A 132 21.60 15.91 -17.42
C ILE A 132 22.66 16.66 -18.24
N ALA A 133 23.07 17.84 -17.77
CA ALA A 133 24.09 18.67 -18.42
C ALA A 133 25.53 18.15 -18.23
N ALA A 134 25.76 17.20 -17.32
CA ALA A 134 27.10 16.71 -17.06
C ALA A 134 27.62 15.84 -18.23
N PRO A 135 28.91 15.97 -18.64
CA PRO A 135 29.46 15.27 -19.80
C PRO A 135 29.30 13.74 -19.78
N SER A 136 29.40 13.13 -18.59
CA SER A 136 29.24 11.67 -18.39
C SER A 136 27.83 11.17 -18.65
N ILE A 137 26.83 11.94 -18.21
CA ILE A 137 25.41 11.62 -18.39
C ILE A 137 25.01 11.97 -19.82
N ALA A 138 25.51 13.09 -20.35
CA ALA A 138 25.29 13.46 -21.74
C ALA A 138 25.84 12.42 -22.74
N SER A 139 26.91 11.71 -22.39
CA SER A 139 27.53 10.67 -23.23
C SER A 139 27.06 9.24 -22.94
N ASP A 140 26.37 8.97 -21.82
CA ASP A 140 25.74 7.68 -21.52
C ASP A 140 24.23 7.75 -21.76
N PRO A 141 23.71 7.12 -22.83
CA PRO A 141 22.30 7.22 -23.19
C PRO A 141 21.34 6.63 -22.17
N ARG A 142 21.77 5.63 -21.38
CA ARG A 142 20.93 5.03 -20.32
C ARG A 142 20.83 5.93 -19.11
N LEU A 143 21.95 6.49 -18.66
CA LEU A 143 21.95 7.42 -17.54
C LEU A 143 21.21 8.71 -17.90
N ARG A 144 21.40 9.22 -19.12
CA ARG A 144 20.63 10.35 -19.65
C ARG A 144 19.14 10.08 -19.61
N SER A 145 18.72 8.94 -20.15
CA SER A 145 17.30 8.54 -20.18
C SER A 145 16.68 8.46 -18.78
N ARG A 146 17.39 7.90 -17.80
CA ARG A 146 16.91 7.82 -16.41
C ARG A 146 16.72 9.21 -15.80
N ALA A 147 17.67 10.11 -16.01
CA ALA A 147 17.60 11.48 -15.52
C ALA A 147 16.47 12.28 -16.19
N LEU A 148 16.31 12.14 -17.50
CA LEU A 148 15.20 12.75 -18.26
C LEU A 148 13.84 12.20 -17.82
N ASN A 149 13.67 10.89 -17.72
CA ASN A 149 12.41 10.30 -17.27
C ASN A 149 12.06 10.75 -15.84
N MET A 150 13.06 10.84 -14.95
CA MET A 150 12.85 11.36 -13.60
C MET A 150 12.40 12.83 -13.62
N ARG A 151 13.09 13.70 -14.39
CA ARG A 151 12.74 15.12 -14.50
C ARG A 151 11.35 15.31 -15.10
N GLY A 152 11.02 14.53 -16.12
CA GLY A 152 9.68 14.53 -16.70
C GLY A 152 8.61 14.12 -15.71
N CYS A 153 8.88 13.13 -14.84
CA CYS A 153 7.97 12.76 -13.76
C CYS A 153 7.76 13.90 -12.75
N VAL A 154 8.81 14.62 -12.38
CA VAL A 154 8.71 15.79 -11.49
C VAL A 154 7.86 16.89 -12.15
N GLN A 155 8.16 17.24 -13.41
CA GLN A 155 7.45 18.27 -14.16
C GLN A 155 5.95 17.96 -14.32
N ALA A 156 5.64 16.74 -14.77
CA ALA A 156 4.27 16.26 -14.90
C ALA A 156 3.50 16.29 -13.55
N THR A 157 4.17 15.92 -12.45
CA THR A 157 3.58 15.98 -11.11
C THR A 157 3.28 17.42 -10.66
N LEU A 158 4.08 18.39 -11.10
CA LEU A 158 3.84 19.82 -10.88
C LEU A 158 2.82 20.43 -11.85
N GLY A 159 2.25 19.63 -12.77
CA GLY A 159 1.30 20.07 -13.79
C GLY A 159 1.94 20.64 -15.07
N ASP A 160 3.27 20.56 -15.19
CA ASP A 160 4.01 20.97 -16.40
C ASP A 160 4.14 19.79 -17.37
N TRP A 161 3.02 19.46 -18.01
CA TRP A 161 2.90 18.33 -18.92
C TRP A 161 3.70 18.50 -20.21
N GLU A 162 3.88 19.74 -20.68
CA GLU A 162 4.59 20.07 -21.92
C GLU A 162 6.07 19.69 -21.79
N HIS A 163 6.74 20.19 -20.73
CA HIS A 163 8.14 19.81 -20.48
C HIS A 163 8.27 18.34 -20.09
N GLY A 164 7.32 17.81 -19.31
CA GLY A 164 7.32 16.39 -18.96
C GLY A 164 7.27 15.49 -20.19
N THR A 165 6.44 15.83 -21.17
CA THR A 165 6.34 15.13 -22.46
C THR A 165 7.63 15.21 -23.26
N ALA A 166 8.25 16.39 -23.35
CA ALA A 166 9.54 16.55 -24.01
C ALA A 166 10.62 15.67 -23.37
N ASP A 167 10.64 15.59 -22.05
CA ASP A 167 11.58 14.76 -21.28
C ASP A 167 11.37 13.26 -21.50
N PHE A 168 10.11 12.78 -21.50
CA PHE A 168 9.81 11.38 -21.79
C PHE A 168 10.17 11.01 -23.24
N GLN A 169 9.90 11.91 -24.18
CA GLN A 169 10.26 11.73 -25.59
C GLN A 169 11.79 11.68 -25.78
N GLU A 170 12.54 12.59 -25.16
CA GLU A 170 13.99 12.60 -25.22
C GLU A 170 14.59 11.37 -24.50
N SER A 171 13.99 10.97 -23.37
CA SER A 171 14.35 9.76 -22.65
C SER A 171 14.22 8.53 -23.52
N PHE A 172 13.08 8.34 -24.19
CA PHE A 172 12.87 7.23 -25.13
C PHE A 172 13.87 7.29 -26.30
N THR A 173 14.03 8.46 -26.93
CA THR A 173 14.91 8.66 -28.08
C THR A 173 16.36 8.31 -27.76
N SER A 174 16.82 8.64 -26.55
CA SER A 174 18.16 8.29 -26.06
C SER A 174 18.40 6.78 -26.01
N LEU A 175 17.35 5.96 -25.91
CA LEU A 175 17.46 4.50 -25.76
C LEU A 175 17.27 3.72 -27.06
N VAL A 176 16.83 4.37 -28.15
CA VAL A 176 16.60 3.71 -29.43
C VAL A 176 17.91 3.11 -29.93
N GLY A 177 17.91 1.80 -30.21
CA GLY A 177 19.09 1.07 -30.69
C GLY A 177 20.09 0.66 -29.59
N GLN A 178 19.86 1.00 -28.32
CA GLN A 178 20.73 0.61 -27.21
C GLN A 178 20.38 -0.81 -26.71
N PRO A 179 21.34 -1.78 -26.74
CA PRO A 179 21.10 -3.12 -26.19
C PRO A 179 20.70 -3.03 -24.72
N GLY A 180 19.79 -3.87 -24.22
CA GLY A 180 19.46 -3.95 -22.78
C GLY A 180 18.69 -2.75 -22.18
N SER A 181 18.23 -1.81 -22.99
CA SER A 181 17.51 -0.60 -22.53
C SER A 181 15.98 -0.69 -22.64
N ARG A 182 15.44 -1.89 -22.90
CA ARG A 182 14.02 -2.07 -23.24
C ARG A 182 13.04 -1.66 -22.14
N ARG A 183 13.34 -2.00 -20.88
CA ARG A 183 12.51 -1.60 -19.73
C ARG A 183 12.40 -0.07 -19.62
N LEU A 184 13.54 0.60 -19.64
CA LEU A 184 13.59 2.06 -19.55
C LEU A 184 12.84 2.72 -20.72
N ALA A 185 12.98 2.18 -21.92
CA ALA A 185 12.26 2.67 -23.10
C ALA A 185 10.75 2.48 -22.96
N ALA A 186 10.30 1.33 -22.46
CA ALA A 186 8.89 1.04 -22.23
C ALA A 186 8.30 1.94 -21.13
N ILE A 187 9.04 2.20 -20.05
CA ILE A 187 8.65 3.15 -18.99
C ILE A 187 8.47 4.56 -19.57
N ALA A 188 9.45 5.03 -20.35
CA ALA A 188 9.39 6.35 -20.97
C ALA A 188 8.19 6.49 -21.91
N LEU A 189 7.92 5.47 -22.73
CA LEU A 189 6.76 5.43 -23.62
C LEU A 189 5.43 5.42 -22.85
N ARG A 190 5.33 4.64 -21.76
CA ARG A 190 4.12 4.64 -20.92
C ARG A 190 3.89 6.00 -20.28
N ASN A 191 4.93 6.64 -19.73
CA ASN A 191 4.80 7.99 -19.18
C ASN A 191 4.40 9.01 -20.24
N LEU A 192 4.94 8.88 -21.46
CA LEU A 192 4.59 9.72 -22.60
C LEU A 192 3.11 9.58 -22.98
N CYS A 193 2.55 8.36 -22.95
CA CYS A 193 1.12 8.13 -23.13
C CYS A 193 0.28 8.96 -22.15
N TYR A 194 0.56 8.89 -20.86
CA TYR A 194 -0.24 9.62 -19.87
C TYR A 194 0.00 11.12 -19.91
N ALA A 195 1.23 11.58 -20.16
CA ALA A 195 1.54 13.00 -20.25
C ALA A 195 0.85 13.66 -21.46
N THR A 196 0.76 12.95 -22.59
CA THR A 196 0.02 13.42 -23.77
C THR A 196 -1.49 13.37 -23.54
N GLN A 197 -2.01 12.31 -22.90
CA GLN A 197 -3.41 12.22 -22.51
C GLN A 197 -3.84 13.38 -21.59
N ALA A 198 -2.99 13.78 -20.64
CA ALA A 198 -3.23 14.91 -19.75
C ALA A 198 -3.31 16.27 -20.48
N GLN A 199 -2.72 16.36 -21.68
CA GLN A 199 -2.80 17.52 -22.56
C GLN A 199 -3.98 17.44 -23.54
N GLY A 200 -4.83 16.42 -23.44
CA GLY A 200 -5.95 16.19 -24.35
C GLY A 200 -5.54 15.64 -25.72
N ILE A 201 -4.32 15.10 -25.83
CA ILE A 201 -3.82 14.43 -27.03
C ILE A 201 -3.93 12.92 -26.80
N ASP A 202 -4.42 12.18 -27.79
CA ASP A 202 -4.49 10.71 -27.70
C ASP A 202 -3.08 10.12 -27.54
N GLY A 203 -2.79 9.60 -26.35
CA GLY A 203 -1.49 9.04 -26.01
C GLY A 203 -1.36 7.53 -26.29
N LYS A 204 -2.44 6.84 -26.66
CA LYS A 204 -2.51 5.37 -26.71
C LYS A 204 -1.45 4.76 -27.63
N GLU A 205 -1.07 5.45 -28.71
CA GLU A 205 0.00 5.01 -29.63
C GLU A 205 1.33 4.75 -28.91
N TYR A 206 1.67 5.55 -27.90
CA TYR A 206 2.89 5.35 -27.12
C TYR A 206 2.80 4.11 -26.25
N LEU A 207 1.63 3.81 -25.70
CA LEU A 207 1.42 2.59 -24.91
C LEU A 207 1.43 1.34 -25.80
N TYR A 208 0.86 1.39 -27.02
CA TYR A 208 1.03 0.35 -28.04
C TYR A 208 2.53 0.11 -28.33
N LYS A 209 3.29 1.17 -28.56
CA LYS A 209 4.75 1.08 -28.78
C LYS A 209 5.48 0.48 -27.58
N ALA A 210 5.07 0.82 -26.34
CA ALA A 210 5.69 0.26 -25.13
C ALA A 210 5.47 -1.25 -25.05
N ILE A 211 4.25 -1.70 -25.36
CA ILE A 211 3.86 -3.11 -25.44
C ILE A 211 4.67 -3.83 -26.51
N GLU A 212 4.78 -3.28 -27.72
CA GLU A 212 5.60 -3.85 -28.81
C GLU A 212 7.08 -3.99 -28.41
N PHE A 213 7.61 -3.04 -27.63
CA PHE A 213 9.01 -3.08 -27.18
C PHE A 213 9.27 -4.22 -26.18
N LEU A 214 8.27 -4.57 -25.38
CA LEU A 214 8.33 -5.64 -24.37
C LEU A 214 7.96 -7.02 -24.94
N ALA A 215 7.10 -7.06 -25.97
CA ALA A 215 6.53 -8.28 -26.53
C ALA A 215 7.55 -9.38 -26.92
N PRO A 216 8.75 -9.10 -27.47
CA PRO A 216 9.72 -10.16 -27.81
C PRO A 216 10.21 -11.00 -26.62
N TRP A 217 9.99 -10.54 -25.37
CA TRP A 217 10.34 -11.31 -24.18
C TRP A 217 9.20 -12.19 -23.68
N SER A 218 7.96 -12.05 -24.17
CA SER A 218 6.86 -12.99 -23.89
C SER A 218 7.15 -14.42 -24.36
N GLU A 219 8.10 -14.57 -25.29
CA GLU A 219 8.55 -15.84 -25.85
C GLU A 219 9.71 -16.50 -25.07
N SER A 220 10.28 -15.80 -24.07
CA SER A 220 11.37 -16.32 -23.24
C SER A 220 10.92 -17.48 -22.35
N LYS A 221 11.77 -18.52 -22.21
CA LYS A 221 11.53 -19.64 -21.28
C LYS A 221 11.66 -19.24 -19.79
N SER A 222 12.27 -18.09 -19.49
CA SER A 222 12.39 -17.52 -18.14
C SER A 222 11.41 -16.37 -17.93
N LEU A 223 10.72 -16.41 -16.78
CA LEU A 223 9.81 -15.38 -16.31
C LEU A 223 10.64 -14.17 -15.83
N THR A 224 10.29 -12.97 -16.28
CA THR A 224 11.05 -11.75 -16.02
C THR A 224 10.12 -10.56 -15.75
N VAL A 225 10.64 -9.49 -15.13
CA VAL A 225 9.92 -8.23 -14.87
C VAL A 225 9.29 -7.65 -16.14
N GLU A 226 9.90 -7.86 -17.31
CA GLU A 226 9.37 -7.43 -18.61
C GLU A 226 8.01 -8.07 -18.94
N HIS A 227 7.75 -9.31 -18.50
CA HIS A 227 6.45 -9.94 -18.69
C HIS A 227 5.36 -9.28 -17.84
N GLU A 228 5.72 -8.84 -16.64
CA GLU A 228 4.79 -8.21 -15.71
C GLU A 228 4.42 -6.82 -16.21
N MET A 229 5.42 -6.03 -16.61
CA MET A 229 5.20 -4.75 -17.28
C MET A 229 4.34 -4.88 -18.54
N LEU A 230 4.53 -5.95 -19.31
CA LEU A 230 3.73 -6.20 -20.52
C LEU A 230 2.25 -6.43 -20.19
N VAL A 231 1.96 -7.15 -19.12
CA VAL A 231 0.59 -7.41 -18.66
C VAL A 231 -0.04 -6.12 -18.14
N ASP A 232 0.66 -5.38 -17.29
CA ASP A 232 0.20 -4.11 -16.73
C ASP A 232 -0.10 -3.08 -17.82
N PHE A 233 0.81 -2.92 -18.80
CA PHE A 233 0.64 -1.94 -19.87
C PHE A 233 -0.53 -2.29 -20.80
N ARG A 234 -0.79 -3.57 -21.02
CA ARG A 234 -1.96 -3.99 -21.81
C ARG A 234 -3.26 -3.80 -21.04
N ALA A 235 -3.26 -3.98 -19.71
CA ALA A 235 -4.41 -3.64 -18.86
C ALA A 235 -4.69 -2.13 -18.84
N GLU A 236 -3.64 -1.31 -18.70
CA GLU A 236 -3.74 0.16 -18.83
C GLU A 236 -4.31 0.57 -20.19
N LEU A 237 -3.81 -0.04 -21.28
CA LEU A 237 -4.31 0.20 -22.63
C LEU A 237 -5.79 -0.17 -22.77
N CYS A 238 -6.20 -1.32 -22.22
CA CYS A 238 -7.59 -1.72 -22.20
C CYS A 238 -8.47 -0.68 -21.52
N LEU A 239 -8.07 -0.18 -20.34
CA LEU A 239 -8.81 0.89 -19.65
C LEU A 239 -8.94 2.15 -20.51
N LEU A 240 -7.85 2.58 -21.16
CA LEU A 240 -7.89 3.76 -22.05
C LEU A 240 -8.85 3.57 -23.22
N LEU A 241 -8.85 2.38 -23.84
CA LEU A 241 -9.75 2.05 -24.94
C LEU A 241 -11.22 2.03 -24.49
N VAL A 242 -11.52 1.49 -23.31
CA VAL A 242 -12.88 1.53 -22.73
C VAL A 242 -13.31 2.96 -22.46
N ILE A 243 -12.47 3.78 -21.83
CA ILE A 243 -12.76 5.20 -21.54
C ILE A 243 -13.07 5.98 -22.83
N ASP A 244 -12.40 5.66 -23.93
CA ASP A 244 -12.60 6.32 -25.21
C ASP A 244 -13.79 5.76 -26.01
N GLY A 245 -14.45 4.69 -25.54
CA GLY A 245 -15.55 4.01 -26.21
C GLY A 245 -15.11 3.03 -27.31
N GLU A 246 -13.82 2.70 -27.38
CA GLU A 246 -13.24 1.79 -28.37
C GLU A 246 -13.39 0.32 -27.95
N HIS A 247 -14.63 -0.11 -27.71
CA HIS A 247 -14.95 -1.40 -27.09
C HIS A 247 -14.43 -2.62 -27.86
N GLU A 248 -14.47 -2.59 -29.20
CA GLU A 248 -13.90 -3.68 -30.00
C GLU A 248 -12.38 -3.79 -29.86
N SER A 249 -11.68 -2.65 -29.81
CA SER A 249 -10.23 -2.62 -29.61
C SER A 249 -9.87 -3.08 -28.20
N ALA A 250 -10.63 -2.64 -27.19
CA ALA A 250 -10.48 -3.10 -25.82
C ALA A 250 -10.67 -4.63 -25.72
N GLN A 251 -11.72 -5.17 -26.35
CA GLN A 251 -11.98 -6.61 -26.38
C GLN A 251 -10.84 -7.39 -27.03
N ARG A 252 -10.31 -6.92 -28.17
CA ARG A 252 -9.15 -7.55 -28.83
C ARG A 252 -7.92 -7.59 -27.92
N VAL A 253 -7.67 -6.51 -27.19
CA VAL A 253 -6.57 -6.43 -26.21
C VAL A 253 -6.80 -7.41 -25.06
N CYS A 254 -8.01 -7.46 -24.49
CA CYS A 254 -8.40 -8.44 -23.48
C CYS A 254 -8.18 -9.88 -23.93
N ASP A 255 -8.66 -10.24 -25.12
CA ASP A 255 -8.54 -11.59 -25.69
C ASP A 255 -7.07 -11.98 -25.86
N GLN A 256 -6.24 -11.04 -26.32
CA GLN A 256 -4.80 -11.28 -26.49
C GLN A 256 -4.08 -11.45 -25.14
N ILE A 257 -4.38 -10.62 -24.14
CA ILE A 257 -3.84 -10.79 -22.78
C ILE A 257 -4.28 -12.13 -22.22
N GLN A 258 -5.56 -12.50 -22.37
CA GLN A 258 -6.09 -13.75 -21.87
C GLN A 258 -5.39 -14.95 -22.50
N GLY A 259 -5.21 -14.97 -23.82
CA GLY A 259 -4.48 -16.04 -24.52
C GLY A 259 -3.02 -16.16 -24.07
N ASP A 260 -2.33 -15.04 -23.91
CA ASP A 260 -0.93 -15.00 -23.46
C ASP A 260 -0.79 -15.46 -22.01
N LEU A 261 -1.65 -14.98 -21.11
CA LEU A 261 -1.68 -15.38 -19.70
C LEU A 261 -2.02 -16.86 -19.54
N GLN A 262 -2.97 -17.40 -20.31
CA GLN A 262 -3.29 -18.83 -20.31
C GLN A 262 -2.11 -19.67 -20.78
N SER A 263 -1.39 -19.23 -21.82
CA SER A 263 -0.17 -19.89 -22.31
C SER A 263 0.96 -19.85 -21.26
N LEU A 264 1.15 -18.70 -20.59
CA LEU A 264 2.13 -18.55 -19.51
C LEU A 264 1.77 -19.40 -18.29
N LEU A 265 0.49 -19.44 -17.93
CA LEU A 265 -0.02 -20.26 -16.83
C LEU A 265 0.27 -21.75 -17.07
N ALA A 266 0.02 -22.25 -18.28
CA ALA A 266 0.37 -23.62 -18.67
C ALA A 266 1.88 -23.92 -18.50
N LYS A 267 2.75 -22.94 -18.79
CA LYS A 267 4.21 -23.06 -18.61
C LYS A 267 4.64 -23.04 -17.14
N THR A 268 3.81 -22.54 -16.22
CA THR A 268 4.11 -22.48 -14.77
C THR A 268 3.70 -23.73 -13.99
N GLN A 269 2.94 -24.66 -14.59
CA GLN A 269 2.39 -25.84 -13.91
C GLN A 269 3.44 -26.84 -13.38
N ASN A 270 4.69 -26.81 -13.87
CA ASN A 270 5.70 -27.84 -13.59
C ASN A 270 6.86 -27.44 -12.67
N LEU A 271 6.86 -26.24 -12.05
CA LEU A 271 8.02 -25.76 -11.27
C LEU A 271 7.60 -25.01 -10.01
N ALA A 272 7.86 -25.61 -8.84
CA ALA A 272 7.65 -25.00 -7.51
C ALA A 272 8.33 -23.61 -7.35
N LYS A 273 9.36 -23.30 -8.14
CA LYS A 273 10.07 -22.01 -8.14
C LYS A 273 9.37 -20.88 -8.90
N ARG A 274 8.17 -21.10 -9.47
CA ARG A 274 7.47 -20.12 -10.34
C ARG A 274 6.06 -19.75 -9.84
N GLN A 275 5.76 -20.06 -8.59
CA GLN A 275 4.44 -19.88 -7.98
C GLN A 275 4.01 -18.39 -7.92
N ALA A 276 4.94 -17.48 -7.63
CA ALA A 276 4.67 -16.04 -7.59
C ALA A 276 4.17 -15.49 -8.94
N HIS A 277 4.82 -15.88 -10.05
CA HIS A 277 4.40 -15.46 -11.39
C HIS A 277 3.06 -16.07 -11.79
N ARG A 278 2.80 -17.33 -11.40
CA ARG A 278 1.49 -17.96 -11.60
C ARG A 278 0.37 -17.15 -10.95
N TYR A 279 0.54 -16.73 -9.70
CA TYR A 279 -0.48 -15.93 -9.00
C TYR A 279 -0.72 -14.56 -9.64
N ARG A 280 0.35 -13.91 -10.12
CA ARG A 280 0.23 -12.64 -10.85
C ARG A 280 -0.52 -12.82 -12.19
N TYR A 281 -0.36 -13.96 -12.86
CA TYR A 281 -1.08 -14.26 -14.10
C TYR A 281 -2.55 -14.62 -13.87
N GLU A 282 -2.86 -15.36 -12.81
CA GLU A 282 -4.25 -15.64 -12.41
C GLU A 282 -4.98 -14.33 -12.01
N ASP A 283 -4.30 -13.42 -11.30
CA ASP A 283 -4.82 -12.09 -10.95
C ASP A 283 -5.06 -11.20 -12.16
N ALA A 284 -4.08 -11.11 -13.06
CA ALA A 284 -4.26 -10.37 -14.30
C ALA A 284 -5.41 -10.95 -15.15
N LEU A 285 -5.59 -12.27 -15.19
CA LEU A 285 -6.73 -12.90 -15.86
C LEU A 285 -8.08 -12.48 -15.24
N LEU A 286 -8.14 -12.31 -13.92
CA LEU A 286 -9.32 -11.83 -13.21
C LEU A 286 -9.65 -10.38 -13.58
N GLN A 287 -8.66 -9.50 -13.57
CA GLN A 287 -8.82 -8.10 -13.97
C GLN A 287 -9.28 -7.96 -15.43
N ILE A 288 -8.71 -8.78 -16.33
CA ILE A 288 -9.12 -8.78 -17.74
C ILE A 288 -10.55 -9.29 -17.92
N ARG A 289 -10.97 -10.32 -17.16
CA ARG A 289 -12.37 -10.77 -17.17
C ARG A 289 -13.32 -9.68 -16.69
N ALA A 290 -12.94 -8.93 -15.65
CA ALA A 290 -13.73 -7.80 -15.16
C ALA A 290 -13.85 -6.69 -16.23
N CYS A 291 -12.76 -6.39 -16.96
CA CYS A 291 -12.77 -5.45 -18.08
C CYS A 291 -13.69 -5.93 -19.21
N THR A 292 -13.61 -7.20 -19.61
CA THR A 292 -14.51 -7.83 -20.59
C THR A 292 -15.97 -7.74 -20.14
N GLY A 293 -16.25 -7.95 -18.85
CA GLY A 293 -17.59 -7.79 -18.27
C GLY A 293 -18.10 -6.35 -18.33
N ALA A 294 -17.24 -5.36 -18.06
CA ALA A 294 -17.57 -3.95 -18.16
C ALA A 294 -17.86 -3.53 -19.62
N ILE A 295 -17.05 -3.97 -20.58
CA ILE A 295 -17.26 -3.78 -22.02
C ILE A 295 -18.62 -4.34 -22.44
N ALA A 296 -18.94 -5.55 -21.99
CA ALA A 296 -20.22 -6.20 -22.30
C ALA A 296 -21.42 -5.46 -21.68
N ALA A 297 -21.28 -4.90 -20.48
CA ALA A 297 -22.33 -4.13 -19.82
C ALA A 297 -22.60 -2.78 -20.52
N GLU A 298 -21.54 -2.08 -20.97
CA GLU A 298 -21.68 -0.80 -21.69
C GLU A 298 -22.23 -0.98 -23.11
N ALA A 299 -21.88 -2.07 -23.80
CA ALA A 299 -22.44 -2.41 -25.12
C ALA A 299 -23.96 -2.68 -25.10
N VAL A 300 -24.55 -2.97 -23.93
CA VAL A 300 -26.01 -3.17 -23.75
C VAL A 300 -26.74 -1.83 -23.51
N HIS A 301 -26.03 -0.74 -23.23
CA HIS A 301 -26.59 0.59 -22.93
C HIS A 301 -26.53 1.60 -24.09
N ASP A 302 -26.04 1.20 -25.26
CA ASP A 302 -25.85 2.06 -26.46
C ASP A 302 -27.17 2.51 -27.15
N ASP A 303 -28.34 2.11 -26.62
CA ASP A 303 -29.68 2.48 -27.12
C ASP A 303 -30.31 3.71 -26.41
N GLN A 304 -29.56 4.43 -25.56
CA GLN A 304 -30.01 5.65 -24.87
C GLN A 304 -29.18 6.87 -25.30
N PRO A 305 -29.80 8.06 -25.52
CA PRO A 305 -29.09 9.24 -26.01
C PRO A 305 -28.05 9.75 -25.01
N GLU A 306 -26.88 10.13 -25.53
CA GLU A 306 -25.68 10.58 -24.80
C GLU A 306 -25.99 11.52 -23.62
N VAL A 307 -25.89 10.97 -22.40
CA VAL A 307 -25.68 11.78 -21.20
C VAL A 307 -24.20 12.11 -21.16
N SER A 308 -23.87 13.40 -21.20
CA SER A 308 -22.52 13.93 -21.02
C SER A 308 -21.98 13.59 -19.62
N HIS A 309 -21.52 12.35 -19.44
CA HIS A 309 -20.65 11.98 -18.35
C HIS A 309 -19.27 12.56 -18.69
N ARG A 310 -18.75 13.47 -17.85
CA ARG A 310 -17.33 13.82 -17.90
C ARG A 310 -16.55 12.51 -17.74
N ARG A 311 -15.94 12.06 -18.84
CA ARG A 311 -15.16 10.82 -18.89
C ARG A 311 -14.03 10.92 -17.85
N PRO A 312 -13.85 9.92 -16.98
CA PRO A 312 -12.79 9.96 -15.99
C PRO A 312 -11.43 10.02 -16.70
N VAL A 313 -10.64 11.05 -16.40
CA VAL A 313 -9.26 11.15 -16.89
C VAL A 313 -8.43 10.12 -16.11
N PRO A 314 -7.66 9.25 -16.80
CA PRO A 314 -6.72 8.36 -16.14
C PRO A 314 -5.80 9.17 -15.22
N GLN A 315 -5.78 8.84 -13.93
CA GLN A 315 -4.97 9.56 -12.95
C GLN A 315 -3.48 9.43 -13.30
N TRP A 316 -2.76 10.56 -13.37
CA TRP A 316 -1.32 10.55 -13.58
C TRP A 316 -0.60 9.80 -12.46
N ARG A 317 0.29 8.88 -12.85
CA ARG A 317 1.07 8.03 -11.94
C ARG A 317 2.50 7.98 -12.47
N PRO A 318 3.47 8.67 -11.85
CA PRO A 318 4.84 8.71 -12.37
C PRO A 318 5.47 7.32 -12.29
N LEU A 319 5.81 6.73 -13.44
CA LEU A 319 6.57 5.48 -13.47
C LEU A 319 8.06 5.78 -13.56
N VAL A 320 8.82 5.37 -12.55
CA VAL A 320 10.27 5.58 -12.48
C VAL A 320 11.00 4.25 -12.40
N ASP A 321 12.18 4.17 -12.99
CA ASP A 321 13.08 3.02 -12.85
C ASP A 321 13.69 3.00 -11.44
N LEU A 322 12.90 2.51 -10.50
CA LEU A 322 13.38 2.14 -9.18
C LEU A 322 13.46 0.62 -9.14
N ARG A 323 14.62 0.08 -8.76
CA ARG A 323 14.75 -1.32 -8.33
C ARG A 323 13.98 -1.60 -7.01
N SER A 324 12.86 -0.93 -6.74
CA SER A 324 12.07 -1.04 -5.50
C SER A 324 10.67 -1.54 -5.82
N GLU A 325 10.37 -2.72 -5.28
CA GLU A 325 9.29 -3.65 -5.61
C GLU A 325 7.85 -3.19 -5.30
N LEU A 326 7.59 -1.90 -5.06
CA LEU A 326 6.26 -1.40 -4.73
C LEU A 326 5.99 -0.04 -5.40
N VAL A 327 5.23 -0.06 -6.50
CA VAL A 327 4.63 1.14 -7.09
C VAL A 327 3.17 1.20 -6.62
N SER A 328 2.91 1.82 -5.47
CA SER A 328 1.57 2.34 -5.17
C SER A 328 1.43 3.72 -5.81
N SER A 329 0.33 3.93 -6.53
CA SER A 329 -0.04 5.21 -7.15
C SER A 329 -0.56 6.25 -6.16
N ASP A 330 -0.96 5.81 -4.96
CA ASP A 330 -1.78 6.60 -4.04
C ASP A 330 -1.00 6.99 -2.78
N ARG A 331 0.33 7.14 -2.91
CA ARG A 331 1.25 7.47 -1.80
C ARG A 331 0.91 8.77 -1.05
N LEU A 332 0.06 9.62 -1.64
CA LEU A 332 -0.42 10.86 -1.04
C LEU A 332 -1.63 10.65 -0.11
N LEU A 333 -2.36 9.53 -0.25
CA LEU A 333 -3.43 9.18 0.68
C LEU A 333 -2.80 8.66 1.97
N ARG A 334 -3.10 9.35 3.08
CA ARG A 334 -2.71 9.00 4.43
C ARG A 334 -3.89 9.18 5.36
N GLY A 335 -4.03 8.28 6.32
CA GLY A 335 -5.00 8.36 7.38
C GLY A 335 -4.73 7.31 8.45
N THR A 336 -5.25 7.53 9.65
CA THR A 336 -5.11 6.58 10.76
C THR A 336 -6.27 5.59 10.74
N MET A 337 -5.96 4.29 10.73
CA MET A 337 -6.93 3.20 10.76
C MET A 337 -7.72 3.28 12.05
N VAL A 338 -9.05 3.25 11.93
CA VAL A 338 -9.95 3.40 13.07
C VAL A 338 -9.89 2.18 13.99
N GLY A 339 -10.06 2.41 15.29
CA GLY A 339 -10.35 1.33 16.22
C GLY A 339 -11.78 0.87 16.03
N GLU A 340 -12.03 -0.44 16.02
CA GLU A 340 -13.38 -0.95 15.75
C GLU A 340 -14.37 -0.66 16.87
N PHE A 341 -13.88 -0.56 18.10
CA PHE A 341 -14.64 -0.11 19.27
C PHE A 341 -15.08 1.36 19.18
N GLU A 342 -14.49 2.15 18.28
CA GLU A 342 -14.92 3.52 18.04
C GLU A 342 -16.33 3.54 17.43
N ARG A 343 -16.94 4.72 17.46
CA ARG A 343 -18.32 4.87 16.99
C ARG A 343 -18.38 4.74 15.47
N GLN A 344 -19.07 3.72 14.95
CA GLN A 344 -19.21 3.41 13.54
C GLN A 344 -20.46 4.05 12.93
N SER A 345 -20.36 4.57 11.72
CA SER A 345 -21.47 5.20 10.98
C SER A 345 -22.32 4.16 10.24
N SER A 346 -21.69 3.10 9.76
CA SER A 346 -22.32 2.08 8.95
C SER A 346 -21.49 0.80 8.84
N PHE A 347 -22.15 -0.29 8.48
CA PHE A 347 -21.58 -1.62 8.29
C PHE A 347 -22.05 -2.24 6.97
N ALA A 348 -21.25 -3.08 6.34
CA ALA A 348 -21.67 -3.91 5.21
C ALA A 348 -21.62 -5.40 5.58
N VAL A 349 -22.63 -6.14 5.13
CA VAL A 349 -22.73 -7.60 5.29
C VAL A 349 -23.33 -8.26 4.04
N ALA A 350 -22.87 -9.47 3.73
CA ALA A 350 -23.38 -10.25 2.62
C ALA A 350 -24.63 -11.05 3.00
N TRP A 351 -25.63 -11.06 2.14
CA TRP A 351 -26.78 -11.94 2.19
C TRP A 351 -26.56 -13.12 1.21
N CYS A 352 -25.86 -14.14 1.68
CA CYS A 352 -25.60 -15.36 0.90
C CYS A 352 -26.75 -16.38 1.01
N SER A 353 -26.85 -17.25 0.01
CA SER A 353 -27.92 -18.24 -0.17
C SER A 353 -27.99 -19.36 0.88
N PHE A 354 -27.17 -19.34 1.92
CA PHE A 354 -27.19 -20.34 2.98
C PHE A 354 -28.16 -19.94 4.10
N ASP A 355 -29.11 -20.81 4.42
CA ASP A 355 -30.18 -20.56 5.41
C ASP A 355 -29.67 -20.09 6.79
N TRP A 356 -28.51 -20.58 7.22
CA TRP A 356 -27.93 -20.20 8.51
C TRP A 356 -27.23 -18.83 8.45
N THR A 357 -26.68 -18.44 7.30
CA THR A 357 -26.13 -17.08 7.11
C THR A 357 -27.25 -16.05 7.17
N GLU A 358 -28.43 -16.35 6.60
CA GLU A 358 -29.61 -15.46 6.72
C GLU A 358 -29.98 -15.18 8.18
N ARG A 359 -29.92 -16.19 9.07
CA ARG A 359 -30.21 -16.03 10.50
C ARG A 359 -29.16 -15.17 11.22
N ILE A 360 -27.88 -15.44 10.95
CA ILE A 360 -26.78 -14.67 11.54
C ILE A 360 -26.85 -13.22 11.09
N VAL A 361 -27.00 -12.96 9.79
CA VAL A 361 -27.12 -11.62 9.21
C VAL A 361 -28.37 -10.90 9.73
N THR A 362 -29.50 -11.59 9.85
CA THR A 362 -30.71 -11.02 10.46
C THR A 362 -30.47 -10.63 11.92
N SER A 363 -29.75 -11.45 12.69
CA SER A 363 -29.39 -11.13 14.08
C SER A 363 -28.44 -9.93 14.15
N ILE A 364 -27.41 -9.89 13.31
CA ILE A 364 -26.50 -8.74 13.19
C ILE A 364 -27.30 -7.47 12.88
N ALA A 365 -28.14 -7.50 11.84
CA ALA A 365 -28.93 -6.36 11.42
C ALA A 365 -29.90 -5.88 12.50
N LYS A 366 -30.54 -6.81 13.23
CA LYS A 366 -31.42 -6.48 14.36
C LYS A 366 -30.70 -5.68 15.44
N HIS A 367 -29.45 -6.04 15.78
CA HIS A 367 -28.71 -5.36 16.84
C HIS A 367 -27.96 -4.11 16.33
N LEU A 368 -27.60 -4.03 15.04
CA LEU A 368 -26.84 -2.89 14.51
C LEU A 368 -27.71 -1.77 13.90
N SER A 369 -28.84 -2.09 13.26
CA SER A 369 -29.64 -1.11 12.49
C SER A 369 -30.22 0.04 13.31
N ALA A 370 -30.46 -0.16 14.62
CA ALA A 370 -30.88 0.91 15.51
C ALA A 370 -29.76 1.92 15.81
N ARG A 371 -28.51 1.56 15.53
CA ARG A 371 -27.30 2.26 15.99
C ARG A 371 -26.42 2.77 14.86
N ALA A 372 -26.48 2.16 13.68
CA ALA A 372 -25.73 2.53 12.47
C ALA A 372 -26.51 2.14 11.20
N ASP A 373 -26.16 2.74 10.07
CA ASP A 373 -26.77 2.36 8.78
C ASP A 373 -26.17 1.04 8.30
N LEU A 374 -26.92 0.26 7.53
CA LEU A 374 -26.48 -1.05 7.04
C LEU A 374 -26.48 -1.10 5.52
N VAL A 375 -25.46 -1.71 4.94
CA VAL A 375 -25.44 -2.11 3.54
C VAL A 375 -25.61 -3.63 3.48
N ILE A 376 -26.70 -4.08 2.87
CA ILE A 376 -26.97 -5.50 2.63
C ILE A 376 -26.69 -5.79 1.17
N VAL A 377 -25.68 -6.63 0.93
CA VAL A 377 -25.28 -7.01 -0.43
C VAL A 377 -25.81 -8.41 -0.75
N ALA A 378 -26.44 -8.59 -1.91
CA ALA A 378 -26.81 -9.92 -2.39
C ALA A 378 -26.55 -10.07 -3.89
N ASP A 379 -26.43 -11.32 -4.32
CA ASP A 379 -26.10 -11.73 -5.68
C ASP A 379 -27.26 -11.55 -6.68
N ASN A 380 -28.51 -11.57 -6.22
CA ASN A 380 -29.68 -11.49 -7.09
C ASN A 380 -30.89 -10.80 -6.43
N PRO A 381 -31.86 -10.31 -7.23
CA PRO A 381 -33.03 -9.59 -6.73
C PRO A 381 -33.91 -10.40 -5.76
N ASP A 382 -34.00 -11.72 -5.92
CA ASP A 382 -34.84 -12.54 -5.05
C ASP A 382 -34.20 -12.76 -3.68
N SER A 383 -32.87 -12.85 -3.61
CA SER A 383 -32.10 -12.79 -2.36
C SER A 383 -32.34 -11.45 -1.63
N LEU A 384 -32.30 -10.31 -2.33
CA LEU A 384 -32.62 -9.01 -1.71
C LEU A 384 -34.06 -8.94 -1.19
N LYS A 385 -35.04 -9.49 -1.92
CA LYS A 385 -36.44 -9.58 -1.43
C LYS A 385 -36.55 -10.48 -0.21
N ARG A 386 -35.83 -11.61 -0.15
CA ARG A 386 -35.78 -12.47 1.03
C ARG A 386 -35.19 -11.72 2.22
N ALA A 387 -34.06 -11.04 2.02
CA ALA A 387 -33.44 -10.17 3.01
C ALA A 387 -34.45 -9.16 3.58
N GLY A 388 -35.11 -8.38 2.71
CA GLY A 388 -36.12 -7.40 3.14
C GLY A 388 -37.24 -8.00 3.99
N ARG A 389 -37.74 -9.19 3.63
CA ARG A 389 -38.77 -9.89 4.42
C ARG A 389 -38.25 -10.35 5.78
N SER A 390 -37.09 -11.01 5.83
CA SER A 390 -36.50 -11.51 7.07
C SER A 390 -36.14 -10.37 8.03
N LEU A 391 -35.57 -9.28 7.52
CA LEU A 391 -35.26 -8.08 8.28
C LEU A 391 -36.53 -7.39 8.82
N THR A 392 -37.57 -7.26 7.99
CA THR A 392 -38.86 -6.71 8.44
C THR A 392 -39.48 -7.56 9.55
N ALA A 393 -39.46 -8.90 9.40
CA ALA A 393 -39.98 -9.82 10.40
C ALA A 393 -39.19 -9.76 11.73
N ALA A 394 -37.90 -9.43 11.66
CA ALA A 394 -37.05 -9.22 12.83
C ALA A 394 -37.19 -7.83 13.47
N GLY A 395 -38.00 -6.94 12.89
CA GLY A 395 -38.25 -5.58 13.39
C GLY A 395 -37.18 -4.56 12.99
N VAL A 396 -36.39 -4.84 11.95
CA VAL A 396 -35.37 -3.91 11.42
C VAL A 396 -36.05 -2.79 10.63
N ASP A 397 -35.69 -1.54 10.91
CA ASP A 397 -36.12 -0.38 10.12
C ASP A 397 -35.37 -0.35 8.78
N LEU A 398 -36.06 -0.72 7.71
CA LEU A 398 -35.47 -0.77 6.37
C LEU A 398 -35.07 0.61 5.82
N ASN A 399 -35.54 1.73 6.40
CA ASN A 399 -35.07 3.06 5.98
C ASN A 399 -33.59 3.31 6.33
N ARG A 400 -33.02 2.46 7.18
CA ARG A 400 -31.60 2.48 7.56
C ARG A 400 -30.79 1.40 6.87
N VAL A 401 -31.38 0.72 5.89
CA VAL A 401 -30.77 -0.38 5.14
C VAL A 401 -30.69 0.00 3.67
N ASP A 402 -29.47 0.01 3.14
CA ASP A 402 -29.18 0.15 1.71
C ASP A 402 -28.95 -1.23 1.10
N PHE A 403 -29.78 -1.59 0.12
CA PHE A 403 -29.69 -2.88 -0.54
C PHE A 403 -28.88 -2.75 -1.84
N ARG A 404 -27.81 -3.54 -1.96
CA ARG A 404 -26.91 -3.53 -3.11
C ARG A 404 -26.89 -4.89 -3.79
N MET A 405 -26.97 -4.87 -5.13
CA MET A 405 -26.85 -6.08 -5.92
C MET A 405 -25.41 -6.18 -6.43
N LEU A 406 -24.66 -7.13 -5.88
CA LEU A 406 -23.28 -7.46 -6.28
C LEU A 406 -23.12 -8.96 -6.20
N GLU A 407 -22.49 -9.55 -7.22
CA GLU A 407 -22.17 -10.98 -7.19
C GLU A 407 -21.25 -11.26 -6.00
N THR A 408 -21.75 -12.07 -5.06
CA THR A 408 -21.09 -12.35 -3.78
C THR A 408 -21.19 -13.84 -3.51
N GLU A 409 -20.12 -14.56 -3.80
CA GLU A 409 -20.07 -16.03 -3.67
C GLU A 409 -19.86 -16.47 -2.21
N VAL A 410 -19.31 -15.59 -1.36
CA VAL A 410 -18.95 -15.88 0.02
C VAL A 410 -19.28 -14.72 0.96
N PRO A 411 -19.50 -14.97 2.26
CA PRO A 411 -19.98 -13.94 3.18
C PRO A 411 -18.87 -13.14 3.88
N TRP A 412 -17.60 -13.33 3.49
CA TRP A 412 -16.41 -12.85 4.21
C TRP A 412 -16.08 -11.37 3.97
N PHE A 413 -17.02 -10.48 4.28
CA PHE A 413 -16.87 -9.05 3.99
C PHE A 413 -15.81 -8.34 4.81
N ARG A 414 -15.40 -8.91 5.95
CA ARG A 414 -14.22 -8.43 6.67
C ARG A 414 -12.96 -8.47 5.82
N ASP A 415 -12.80 -9.54 5.05
CA ASP A 415 -11.57 -9.81 4.31
C ASP A 415 -11.48 -8.99 3.04
N CYS A 416 -12.61 -8.81 2.34
CA CYS A 416 -12.70 -8.08 1.08
C CYS A 416 -13.24 -6.64 1.22
N GLY A 417 -13.55 -6.22 2.45
CA GLY A 417 -14.01 -4.88 2.75
C GLY A 417 -12.86 -3.89 2.86
N PRO A 418 -13.16 -2.59 2.88
CA PRO A 418 -12.13 -1.57 2.95
C PRO A 418 -11.40 -1.60 4.29
N ILE A 419 -10.08 -1.37 4.25
CA ILE A 419 -9.33 -0.95 5.44
C ILE A 419 -9.69 0.52 5.68
N VAL A 420 -10.40 0.79 6.77
CA VAL A 420 -10.96 2.13 7.01
C VAL A 420 -10.02 2.99 7.84
N SER A 421 -9.61 4.10 7.25
CA SER A 421 -8.73 5.11 7.85
C SER A 421 -9.38 6.50 7.84
N VAL A 422 -8.88 7.41 8.67
CA VAL A 422 -9.33 8.81 8.74
C VAL A 422 -8.16 9.73 8.45
N ALA A 423 -8.32 10.58 7.43
CA ALA A 423 -7.34 11.58 7.03
C ALA A 423 -7.24 12.71 8.07
N PRO A 424 -6.11 13.45 8.11
CA PRO A 424 -6.04 14.75 8.76
C PRO A 424 -7.17 15.66 8.26
N GLY A 425 -8.01 16.16 9.16
CA GLY A 425 -9.23 16.92 8.82
C GLY A 425 -10.53 16.13 8.88
N GLY A 426 -10.47 14.83 9.23
CA GLY A 426 -11.65 14.04 9.58
C GLY A 426 -12.35 13.35 8.41
N ARG A 427 -11.79 13.40 7.20
CA ARG A 427 -12.34 12.70 6.04
C ARG A 427 -12.02 11.20 6.13
N THR A 428 -13.02 10.34 5.95
CA THR A 428 -12.80 8.91 5.79
C THR A 428 -11.99 8.63 4.51
N ILE A 429 -11.11 7.64 4.57
CA ILE A 429 -10.38 7.06 3.43
C ILE A 429 -10.51 5.55 3.57
N TRP A 430 -10.79 4.88 2.46
CA TRP A 430 -10.73 3.43 2.36
C TRP A 430 -9.46 3.03 1.65
N PHE A 431 -8.77 2.03 2.16
CA PHE A 431 -7.74 1.33 1.41
C PHE A 431 -8.27 -0.02 0.96
N ASP A 432 -8.19 -0.25 -0.34
CA ASP A 432 -8.60 -1.46 -1.02
C ASP A 432 -7.38 -2.30 -1.42
N SER A 433 -7.51 -3.60 -1.31
CA SER A 433 -6.41 -4.56 -1.29
C SER A 433 -6.87 -5.92 -1.77
N GLN A 434 -5.98 -6.65 -2.43
CA GLN A 434 -6.25 -8.02 -2.86
C GLN A 434 -6.23 -9.01 -1.69
N LEU A 435 -7.02 -10.09 -1.81
CA LEU A 435 -7.00 -11.22 -0.88
C LEU A 435 -5.69 -12.01 -0.94
N THR A 436 -5.22 -12.52 0.20
CA THR A 436 -3.97 -13.31 0.30
C THR A 436 -4.12 -14.77 -0.09
N ARG A 437 -5.33 -15.34 0.08
CA ARG A 437 -5.56 -16.78 -0.09
C ARG A 437 -5.54 -17.19 -1.56
N ARG A 438 -4.73 -18.22 -1.83
CA ARG A 438 -4.32 -18.72 -3.16
C ARG A 438 -5.35 -19.61 -3.86
N ASN A 439 -6.49 -19.90 -3.23
CA ASN A 439 -7.52 -20.73 -3.87
C ASN A 439 -8.43 -19.82 -4.72
N THR A 440 -8.03 -19.65 -5.98
CA THR A 440 -8.69 -18.83 -6.99
C THR A 440 -10.00 -19.42 -7.53
N ASP A 441 -10.39 -20.62 -7.07
CA ASP A 441 -11.60 -21.29 -7.53
C ASP A 441 -12.92 -20.68 -6.97
N PHE A 442 -12.88 -19.74 -6.01
CA PHE A 442 -14.10 -19.33 -5.25
C PHE A 442 -14.25 -17.84 -4.86
N ARG A 443 -13.38 -16.92 -5.25
CA ARG A 443 -13.42 -15.50 -4.77
C ARG A 443 -13.07 -14.37 -5.77
N PRO A 444 -13.34 -14.42 -7.10
CA PRO A 444 -13.01 -13.33 -8.03
C PRO A 444 -13.62 -11.94 -7.75
N ILE A 445 -14.84 -11.85 -7.20
CA ILE A 445 -15.64 -10.60 -7.29
C ILE A 445 -15.69 -9.82 -5.97
N CYS A 446 -15.46 -10.47 -4.83
CA CYS A 446 -15.50 -9.85 -3.51
C CYS A 446 -14.50 -8.67 -3.37
N ASP A 447 -13.38 -8.71 -4.09
CA ASP A 447 -12.34 -7.66 -4.12
C ASP A 447 -12.85 -6.29 -4.60
N SER A 448 -13.96 -6.26 -5.36
CA SER A 448 -14.52 -5.00 -5.86
C SER A 448 -15.47 -4.31 -4.86
N LEU A 449 -15.73 -4.90 -3.69
CA LEU A 449 -16.71 -4.40 -2.74
C LEU A 449 -16.48 -2.92 -2.38
N PRO A 450 -15.26 -2.46 -2.01
CA PRO A 450 -15.04 -1.05 -1.66
C PRO A 450 -15.38 -0.10 -2.80
N GLU A 451 -15.03 -0.44 -4.04
CA GLU A 451 -15.31 0.38 -5.23
C GLU A 451 -16.80 0.43 -5.55
N ARG A 452 -17.53 -0.66 -5.30
CA ARG A 452 -18.95 -0.80 -5.62
C ARG A 452 -19.89 -0.11 -4.64
N ILE A 453 -19.43 0.17 -3.42
CA ILE A 453 -20.21 0.83 -2.36
C ILE A 453 -19.60 2.18 -1.92
N VAL A 454 -18.58 2.68 -2.62
CA VAL A 454 -17.93 3.96 -2.31
C VAL A 454 -18.90 5.15 -2.35
N ASP A 455 -19.90 5.09 -3.24
CA ASP A 455 -20.94 6.10 -3.41
C ASP A 455 -21.84 6.20 -2.16
N PHE A 456 -22.09 5.07 -1.49
CA PHE A 456 -22.82 5.03 -0.23
C PHE A 456 -22.05 5.78 0.88
N ALA A 457 -20.74 5.58 0.96
CA ALA A 457 -19.91 6.18 2.00
C ALA A 457 -19.44 7.61 1.67
N GLY A 458 -19.40 8.01 0.39
CA GLY A 458 -18.95 9.33 -0.04
C GLY A 458 -17.46 9.58 0.23
N THR A 459 -16.63 8.54 0.16
CA THR A 459 -15.23 8.53 0.60
C THR A 459 -14.23 8.45 -0.57
N LEU A 460 -12.93 8.50 -0.28
CA LEU A 460 -11.87 8.16 -1.24
C LEU A 460 -11.47 6.70 -1.05
N VAL A 461 -11.15 6.03 -2.16
CA VAL A 461 -10.54 4.70 -2.15
C VAL A 461 -9.11 4.84 -2.66
N GLY A 462 -8.14 4.44 -1.84
CA GLY A 462 -6.75 4.24 -2.23
C GLY A 462 -6.46 2.76 -2.39
N ARG A 463 -5.51 2.39 -3.24
CA ARG A 463 -5.09 1.00 -3.39
C ARG A 463 -3.75 0.71 -2.71
N THR A 464 -3.58 -0.53 -2.29
CA THR A 464 -2.29 -1.08 -1.87
C THR A 464 -1.81 -2.19 -2.80
N PRO A 465 -0.51 -2.24 -3.12
CA PRO A 465 0.11 -3.37 -3.81
C PRO A 465 0.22 -4.63 -2.93
N LEU A 466 0.09 -4.51 -1.60
CA LEU A 466 0.06 -5.67 -0.73
C LEU A 466 -1.24 -6.45 -0.90
N ARG A 467 -1.19 -7.73 -0.54
CA ARG A 467 -2.39 -8.53 -0.33
C ARG A 467 -2.71 -8.52 1.16
N VAL A 468 -3.87 -7.98 1.52
CA VAL A 468 -4.26 -7.68 2.90
C VAL A 468 -5.74 -8.00 3.04
N GLU A 469 -6.06 -8.87 3.98
CA GLU A 469 -7.43 -9.15 4.40
C GLU A 469 -7.67 -8.40 5.72
N GLY A 470 -8.83 -7.79 5.91
CA GLY A 470 -9.12 -6.97 7.09
C GLY A 470 -8.90 -7.70 8.43
N GLY A 471 -9.18 -9.01 8.50
CA GLY A 471 -8.96 -9.83 9.70
C GLY A 471 -7.48 -10.00 10.09
N MET A 472 -6.53 -9.64 9.23
CA MET A 472 -5.10 -9.66 9.54
C MET A 472 -4.61 -8.44 10.32
N LEU A 473 -5.46 -7.41 10.47
CA LEU A 473 -5.10 -6.16 11.11
C LEU A 473 -6.02 -5.88 12.29
N ALA A 474 -5.44 -5.45 13.41
CA ALA A 474 -6.17 -4.89 14.54
C ALA A 474 -5.59 -3.53 14.91
N SER A 475 -6.42 -2.48 14.91
CA SER A 475 -6.01 -1.11 15.24
C SER A 475 -6.57 -0.67 16.58
N ASN A 476 -5.78 0.10 17.34
CA ASN A 476 -6.24 0.79 18.54
C ASN A 476 -6.84 2.18 18.25
N GLY A 477 -6.95 2.59 16.98
CA GLY A 477 -7.47 3.89 16.57
C GLY A 477 -6.55 5.08 16.82
N ARG A 478 -5.37 4.88 17.40
CA ARG A 478 -4.41 5.93 17.80
C ARG A 478 -3.03 5.81 17.15
N GLY A 479 -2.91 4.96 16.14
CA GLY A 479 -1.67 4.75 15.41
C GLY A 479 -0.87 3.53 15.88
N LEU A 480 -1.44 2.63 16.68
CA LEU A 480 -0.92 1.28 16.87
C LEU A 480 -1.73 0.30 16.03
N THR A 481 -1.04 -0.47 15.20
CA THR A 481 -1.61 -1.60 14.47
C THR A 481 -0.90 -2.89 14.87
N ILE A 482 -1.67 -3.94 15.11
CA ILE A 482 -1.18 -5.30 15.34
C ILE A 482 -1.46 -6.14 14.09
N THR A 483 -0.47 -6.91 13.65
CA THR A 483 -0.57 -7.91 12.58
C THR A 483 0.18 -9.19 13.00
N SER A 484 0.00 -10.30 12.29
CA SER A 484 0.74 -11.55 12.52
C SER A 484 1.96 -11.72 11.61
N GLU A 485 2.86 -12.63 11.94
CA GLU A 485 3.96 -13.07 11.07
C GLU A 485 3.48 -13.57 9.70
N ALA A 486 2.27 -14.16 9.63
CA ALA A 486 1.68 -14.63 8.39
C ALA A 486 1.45 -13.51 7.36
N MET A 487 1.16 -12.29 7.81
CA MET A 487 1.06 -11.12 6.91
C MET A 487 2.37 -10.91 6.15
N LEU A 488 3.50 -10.97 6.87
CA LEU A 488 4.82 -10.83 6.28
C LEU A 488 5.16 -12.03 5.39
N GLN A 489 4.89 -13.24 5.87
CA GLN A 489 5.19 -14.47 5.12
C GLN A 489 4.41 -14.54 3.80
N LYS A 490 3.09 -14.32 3.84
CA LYS A 490 2.23 -14.37 2.64
C LYS A 490 2.63 -13.31 1.62
N ASN A 491 2.92 -12.08 2.06
CA ASN A 491 3.34 -11.02 1.15
C ASN A 491 4.77 -11.23 0.62
N ALA A 492 5.65 -11.91 1.36
CA ALA A 492 6.97 -12.29 0.85
C ALA A 492 6.89 -13.29 -0.31
N GLU A 493 5.88 -14.16 -0.33
CA GLU A 493 5.62 -15.07 -1.46
C GLU A 493 5.23 -14.32 -2.74
N TYR A 494 4.69 -13.10 -2.61
CA TYR A 494 4.40 -12.19 -3.72
C TYR A 494 5.59 -11.32 -4.10
N GLY A 495 6.79 -11.61 -3.56
CA GLY A 495 8.04 -10.94 -3.92
C GLY A 495 8.28 -9.63 -3.18
N PHE A 496 7.57 -9.36 -2.09
CA PHE A 496 7.78 -8.17 -1.28
C PHE A 496 8.76 -8.45 -0.14
N SER A 497 9.77 -7.60 0.04
CA SER A 497 10.64 -7.72 1.23
C SER A 497 9.88 -7.44 2.53
N PRO A 498 10.26 -8.06 3.67
CA PRO A 498 9.62 -7.82 4.97
C PRO A 498 9.53 -6.34 5.36
N GLN A 499 10.56 -5.55 5.02
CA GLN A 499 10.56 -4.12 5.28
C GLN A 499 9.45 -3.44 4.47
N ALA A 500 9.41 -3.67 3.14
CA ALA A 500 8.42 -3.11 2.23
C ALA A 500 6.96 -3.44 2.64
N ILE A 501 6.74 -4.62 3.21
CA ILE A 501 5.42 -5.00 3.74
C ILE A 501 5.07 -4.14 4.94
N ARG A 502 6.00 -4.00 5.91
CA ARG A 502 5.80 -3.12 7.06
C ARG A 502 5.55 -1.67 6.62
N ASP A 503 6.33 -1.18 5.65
CA ASP A 503 6.21 0.17 5.11
C ASP A 503 4.78 0.43 4.63
N GLU A 504 4.31 -0.43 3.75
CA GLU A 504 3.03 -0.23 3.11
C GLU A 504 1.87 -0.43 4.10
N LEU A 505 2.00 -1.36 5.06
CA LEU A 505 1.02 -1.49 6.16
C LEU A 505 0.95 -0.23 7.01
N MET A 506 2.08 0.34 7.41
CA MET A 506 2.12 1.58 8.20
C MET A 506 1.50 2.74 7.41
N ARG A 507 1.74 2.82 6.10
CA ARG A 507 1.12 3.84 5.23
C ARG A 507 -0.40 3.73 5.17
N ILE A 508 -0.95 2.55 4.90
CA ILE A 508 -2.41 2.38 4.73
C ILE A 508 -3.16 2.42 6.07
N THR A 509 -2.49 2.03 7.15
CA THR A 509 -3.08 2.08 8.50
C THR A 509 -2.77 3.37 9.26
N GLY A 510 -1.87 4.21 8.75
CA GLY A 510 -1.35 5.39 9.48
C GLY A 510 -0.79 5.02 10.85
N ALA A 511 -0.24 3.82 10.97
CA ALA A 511 0.34 3.34 12.20
C ALA A 511 1.70 4.01 12.41
N LYS A 512 1.91 4.56 13.61
CA LYS A 512 3.21 4.96 14.15
C LYS A 512 4.00 3.74 14.62
N GLU A 513 3.28 2.73 15.09
CA GLU A 513 3.85 1.49 15.59
C GLU A 513 3.11 0.29 14.98
N LEU A 514 3.87 -0.62 14.38
CA LEU A 514 3.37 -1.86 13.82
C LEU A 514 3.93 -3.05 14.61
N VAL A 515 3.10 -3.62 15.47
CA VAL A 515 3.47 -4.80 16.26
C VAL A 515 3.16 -6.05 15.46
N VAL A 516 4.19 -6.88 15.26
CA VAL A 516 4.06 -8.18 14.60
C VAL A 516 4.12 -9.27 15.65
N VAL A 517 3.03 -10.02 15.79
CA VAL A 517 2.89 -11.11 16.77
C VAL A 517 3.01 -12.48 16.10
N PRO A 518 3.35 -13.54 16.84
CA PRO A 518 3.31 -14.91 16.34
C PRO A 518 1.96 -15.29 15.72
N THR A 519 1.97 -16.14 14.70
CA THR A 519 0.76 -16.68 14.07
C THR A 519 0.32 -17.96 14.76
N LEU A 520 -0.99 -18.20 14.88
CA LEU A 520 -1.50 -19.50 15.33
C LEU A 520 -1.10 -20.62 14.35
N GLU A 521 -0.73 -21.77 14.91
CA GLU A 521 -0.43 -22.98 14.17
C GLU A 521 -1.72 -23.65 13.68
N ASN A 522 -1.72 -24.01 12.39
CA ASN A 522 -2.80 -24.72 11.69
C ASN A 522 -4.15 -24.00 11.66
N GLU A 523 -4.21 -22.72 12.05
CA GLU A 523 -5.40 -21.91 11.91
C GLU A 523 -5.57 -21.49 10.43
N PRO A 524 -6.70 -21.82 9.76
CA PRO A 524 -6.79 -21.73 8.29
C PRO A 524 -6.72 -20.31 7.71
N THR A 525 -7.05 -19.29 8.48
CA THR A 525 -7.05 -17.89 8.02
C THR A 525 -5.70 -17.21 8.19
N SER A 526 -4.96 -17.60 9.23
CA SER A 526 -3.78 -16.94 9.79
C SER A 526 -4.05 -15.51 10.30
N HIS A 527 -5.29 -15.21 10.67
CA HIS A 527 -5.75 -13.87 11.03
C HIS A 527 -5.54 -13.55 12.51
N VAL A 528 -5.35 -12.26 12.82
CA VAL A 528 -5.22 -11.79 14.21
C VAL A 528 -6.57 -11.67 14.90
N ASP A 529 -7.64 -11.36 14.16
CA ASP A 529 -9.00 -11.27 14.70
C ASP A 529 -9.56 -12.61 15.20
N MET A 530 -8.86 -13.72 14.91
CA MET A 530 -9.18 -15.05 15.44
C MET A 530 -8.64 -15.26 16.85
N PHE A 531 -7.73 -14.42 17.34
CA PHE A 531 -7.15 -14.58 18.67
C PHE A 531 -6.91 -13.31 19.46
N LEU A 532 -7.13 -12.12 18.89
CA LEU A 532 -7.08 -10.86 19.63
C LEU A 532 -8.07 -9.83 19.10
N THR A 533 -8.44 -8.89 19.97
CA THR A 533 -9.23 -7.71 19.59
C THR A 533 -8.99 -6.56 20.57
N PHE A 534 -9.03 -5.32 20.10
CA PHE A 534 -9.03 -4.14 20.98
C PHE A 534 -10.44 -3.84 21.47
N VAL A 535 -10.59 -3.57 22.77
CA VAL A 535 -11.88 -3.13 23.35
C VAL A 535 -11.89 -1.63 23.66
N ASP A 536 -10.71 -1.03 23.75
CA ASP A 536 -10.45 0.40 23.85
C ASP A 536 -9.02 0.69 23.36
N PRO A 537 -8.57 1.96 23.25
CA PRO A 537 -7.27 2.26 22.66
C PRO A 537 -6.05 1.67 23.39
N VAL A 538 -6.21 1.20 24.62
CA VAL A 538 -5.11 0.74 25.49
C VAL A 538 -5.39 -0.63 26.11
N THR A 539 -6.45 -1.31 25.69
CA THR A 539 -6.85 -2.63 26.20
C THR A 539 -7.06 -3.60 25.05
N VAL A 540 -6.31 -4.69 25.09
CA VAL A 540 -6.41 -5.79 24.14
C VAL A 540 -6.87 -7.05 24.86
N VAL A 541 -7.82 -7.75 24.25
CA VAL A 541 -8.25 -9.09 24.68
C VAL A 541 -7.50 -10.10 23.82
N VAL A 542 -6.91 -11.12 24.44
CA VAL A 542 -6.19 -12.20 23.76
C VAL A 542 -6.77 -13.54 24.21
N GLY A 543 -7.01 -14.45 23.26
CA GLY A 543 -7.49 -15.80 23.53
C GLY A 543 -6.54 -16.61 24.42
N GLN A 544 -7.07 -17.59 25.13
CA GLN A 544 -6.29 -18.51 25.97
C GLN A 544 -6.87 -19.92 25.92
N TYR A 545 -6.05 -20.90 25.55
CA TYR A 545 -6.38 -22.32 25.75
C TYR A 545 -6.05 -22.74 27.19
N SER A 546 -6.94 -23.51 27.80
CA SER A 546 -6.71 -24.08 29.14
C SER A 546 -5.80 -25.31 29.12
N ASP A 547 -5.72 -25.99 27.97
CA ASP A 547 -4.86 -27.14 27.76
C ASP A 547 -3.46 -26.66 27.36
N ALA A 548 -2.47 -26.95 28.20
CA ALA A 548 -1.09 -26.55 27.97
C ALA A 548 -0.40 -27.38 26.87
N ASP A 549 -0.97 -28.53 26.51
CA ASP A 549 -0.45 -29.38 25.43
C ASP A 549 -0.97 -28.95 24.04
N ASP A 550 -1.92 -27.99 23.97
CA ASP A 550 -2.29 -27.39 22.69
C ASP A 550 -1.14 -26.51 22.17
N PRO A 551 -0.67 -26.70 20.92
CA PRO A 551 0.45 -25.93 20.36
C PRO A 551 0.21 -24.42 20.39
N ASN A 552 -1.05 -23.99 20.31
CA ASN A 552 -1.40 -22.57 20.32
C ASN A 552 -1.49 -21.98 21.72
N ALA A 553 -1.48 -22.77 22.80
CA ALA A 553 -1.46 -22.24 24.16
C ALA A 553 -0.21 -21.38 24.41
N ALA A 554 0.97 -21.92 24.07
CA ALA A 554 2.24 -21.20 24.20
C ALA A 554 2.32 -19.97 23.27
N VAL A 555 1.80 -20.09 22.04
CA VAL A 555 1.73 -18.97 21.08
C VAL A 555 0.91 -17.82 21.67
N LEU A 556 -0.28 -18.11 22.21
CA LEU A 556 -1.15 -17.10 22.80
C LEU A 556 -0.57 -16.47 24.06
N ASP A 557 0.12 -17.24 24.89
CA ASP A 557 0.80 -16.72 26.09
C ASP A 557 1.95 -15.77 25.70
N GLU A 558 2.71 -16.11 24.65
CA GLU A 558 3.75 -15.23 24.10
C GLU A 558 3.16 -13.95 23.52
N VAL A 559 2.07 -14.03 22.75
CA VAL A 559 1.33 -12.87 22.24
C VAL A 559 0.92 -11.95 23.41
N ALA A 560 0.33 -12.50 24.46
CA ALA A 560 -0.08 -11.72 25.63
C ALA A 560 1.11 -11.08 26.35
N ARG A 561 2.22 -11.81 26.50
CA ARG A 561 3.45 -11.29 27.11
C ARG A 561 4.01 -10.13 26.29
N GLN A 562 4.19 -10.32 24.98
CA GLN A 562 4.68 -9.32 24.03
C GLN A 562 3.84 -8.04 24.09
N LEU A 563 2.51 -8.17 24.04
CA LEU A 563 1.60 -7.02 24.10
C LEU A 563 1.60 -6.32 25.46
N SER A 564 1.74 -7.06 26.57
CA SER A 564 1.78 -6.48 27.92
C SER A 564 3.07 -5.69 28.21
N GLU A 565 4.15 -6.05 27.51
CA GLU A 565 5.45 -5.38 27.57
C GLU A 565 5.55 -4.19 26.61
N PHE A 566 4.67 -4.14 25.60
CA PHE A 566 4.60 -3.04 24.65
C PHE A 566 4.24 -1.72 25.35
N ASN A 567 4.94 -0.67 24.96
CA ASN A 567 4.80 0.67 25.50
C ASN A 567 4.44 1.64 24.36
N ASP A 568 3.21 2.13 24.37
CA ASP A 568 2.70 3.15 23.45
C ASP A 568 2.86 4.53 24.12
N ASP A 569 3.92 5.26 23.77
CA ASP A 569 4.15 6.64 24.21
C ASP A 569 4.08 6.86 25.75
N GLY A 570 4.66 5.91 26.51
CA GLY A 570 4.67 5.90 27.97
C GLY A 570 3.52 5.11 28.61
N GLN A 571 2.54 4.64 27.83
CA GLN A 571 1.41 3.87 28.30
C GLN A 571 1.53 2.39 27.89
N ARG A 572 1.48 1.48 28.87
CA ARG A 572 1.44 0.03 28.59
C ARG A 572 0.04 -0.42 28.20
N LEU A 573 -0.04 -1.38 27.29
CA LEU A 573 -1.30 -2.05 26.99
C LEU A 573 -1.75 -2.90 28.17
N ARG A 574 -3.06 -2.86 28.45
CA ARG A 574 -3.73 -3.79 29.37
C ARG A 574 -4.15 -5.01 28.58
N VAL A 575 -3.57 -6.16 28.90
CA VAL A 575 -3.90 -7.43 28.25
C VAL A 575 -4.87 -8.21 29.13
N HIS A 576 -6.05 -8.53 28.59
CA HIS A 576 -7.02 -9.42 29.23
C HIS A 576 -7.10 -10.75 28.48
N ARG A 577 -7.17 -11.85 29.23
CA ARG A 577 -7.29 -13.20 28.65
C ARG A 577 -8.76 -13.58 28.56
N VAL A 578 -9.17 -14.13 27.42
CA VAL A 578 -10.50 -14.73 27.23
C VAL A 578 -10.35 -16.21 26.92
N PRO A 579 -11.10 -17.10 27.57
CA PRO A 579 -10.92 -18.53 27.33
C PRO A 579 -11.33 -18.89 25.90
N MET A 580 -10.60 -19.80 25.26
CA MET A 580 -10.97 -20.41 23.99
C MET A 580 -11.51 -21.82 24.22
N SER A 581 -12.36 -22.28 23.30
CA SER A 581 -12.88 -23.64 23.34
C SER A 581 -11.73 -24.64 23.23
N PRO A 582 -11.70 -25.73 24.03
CA PRO A 582 -10.77 -26.83 23.78
C PRO A 582 -10.86 -27.32 22.33
N ARG A 583 -9.71 -27.63 21.73
CA ARG A 583 -9.61 -28.07 20.33
C ARG A 583 -9.83 -29.59 20.25
N THR A 584 -11.11 -29.98 20.21
CA THR A 584 -11.51 -31.40 20.09
C THR A 584 -11.68 -31.86 18.64
N ASP A 585 -11.67 -30.91 17.71
CA ASP A 585 -11.76 -31.07 16.25
C ASP A 585 -10.90 -29.98 15.57
N ASP A 586 -10.93 -29.90 14.25
CA ASP A 586 -10.12 -28.95 13.46
C ASP A 586 -10.71 -27.52 13.43
N HIS A 587 -11.77 -27.22 14.20
CA HIS A 587 -12.43 -25.91 14.16
C HIS A 587 -11.95 -24.95 15.27
N PHE A 588 -11.43 -23.80 14.86
CA PHE A 588 -10.85 -22.77 15.72
C PHE A 588 -11.91 -21.85 16.36
N ARG A 589 -12.78 -22.43 17.19
CA ARG A 589 -13.80 -21.68 17.95
C ARG A 589 -13.14 -20.61 18.83
N THR A 590 -13.50 -19.35 18.60
CA THR A 590 -12.88 -18.18 19.22
C THR A 590 -13.94 -17.20 19.74
N TYR A 591 -13.63 -16.50 20.83
CA TYR A 591 -14.46 -15.43 21.38
C TYR A 591 -13.83 -14.05 21.22
N THR A 592 -12.79 -13.92 20.40
CA THR A 592 -12.16 -12.64 20.04
C THR A 592 -12.63 -12.10 18.69
N ASN A 593 -13.24 -12.96 17.87
CA ASN A 593 -13.81 -12.61 16.56
C ASN A 593 -15.19 -11.93 16.72
N VAL A 594 -15.19 -10.74 17.32
CA VAL A 594 -16.36 -9.99 17.77
C VAL A 594 -16.69 -8.80 16.88
N VAL A 595 -17.92 -8.29 16.94
CA VAL A 595 -18.34 -7.08 16.21
C VAL A 595 -18.77 -5.99 17.19
N PHE A 596 -18.10 -4.84 17.14
CA PHE A 596 -18.46 -3.66 17.91
C PHE A 596 -19.49 -2.82 17.15
N GLY A 597 -20.58 -2.46 17.83
CA GLY A 597 -21.72 -1.77 17.23
C GLY A 597 -22.28 -0.63 18.07
N ASN A 598 -21.50 0.43 18.33
CA ASN A 598 -22.02 1.64 19.03
C ASN A 598 -22.76 1.32 20.35
N GLY A 599 -22.11 0.59 21.26
CA GLY A 599 -22.71 0.20 22.55
C GLY A 599 -23.36 -1.19 22.57
N VAL A 600 -23.24 -1.98 21.50
CA VAL A 600 -23.47 -3.43 21.53
C VAL A 600 -22.19 -4.15 21.09
N LEU A 601 -21.81 -5.21 21.80
CA LEU A 601 -20.77 -6.15 21.40
C LEU A 601 -21.43 -7.46 20.99
N LEU A 602 -21.29 -7.82 19.72
CA LEU A 602 -21.74 -9.12 19.24
C LEU A 602 -20.59 -10.11 19.35
N VAL A 603 -20.81 -11.20 20.08
CA VAL A 603 -19.82 -12.24 20.38
C VAL A 603 -20.28 -13.56 19.72
N PRO A 604 -19.40 -14.33 19.06
CA PRO A 604 -19.77 -15.64 18.54
C PRO A 604 -20.13 -16.60 19.68
N SER A 605 -21.08 -17.48 19.41
CA SER A 605 -21.54 -18.53 20.32
C SER A 605 -21.46 -19.90 19.65
N TYR A 606 -21.22 -20.93 20.44
CA TYR A 606 -21.04 -22.29 19.99
C TYR A 606 -21.83 -23.27 20.86
N ALA A 607 -22.69 -24.08 20.24
CA ALA A 607 -23.51 -25.06 20.94
C ALA A 607 -22.64 -26.02 21.77
N GLY A 608 -23.00 -26.23 23.04
CA GLY A 608 -22.26 -27.08 23.97
C GLY A 608 -21.12 -26.39 24.74
N HIS A 609 -20.92 -25.08 24.55
CA HIS A 609 -19.89 -24.30 25.24
C HIS A 609 -20.47 -23.26 26.22
N GLU A 610 -21.73 -23.39 26.62
CA GLU A 610 -22.49 -22.37 27.36
C GLU A 610 -21.84 -21.96 28.68
N ARG A 611 -21.16 -22.89 29.36
CA ARG A 611 -20.39 -22.60 30.58
C ARG A 611 -19.21 -21.68 30.30
N LEU A 612 -18.47 -21.96 29.23
CA LEU A 612 -17.33 -21.13 28.81
C LEU A 612 -17.82 -19.74 28.39
N GLU A 613 -18.94 -19.68 27.67
CA GLU A 613 -19.58 -18.42 27.27
C GLU A 613 -20.05 -17.57 28.46
N ALA A 614 -20.41 -18.17 29.59
CA ALA A 614 -20.73 -17.44 30.81
C ALA A 614 -19.50 -16.68 31.35
N ASP A 615 -18.32 -17.33 31.34
CA ASP A 615 -17.06 -16.71 31.74
C ASP A 615 -16.65 -15.59 30.75
N VAL A 616 -16.75 -15.86 29.44
CA VAL A 616 -16.52 -14.88 28.36
C VAL A 616 -17.41 -13.65 28.54
N ARG A 617 -18.71 -13.86 28.81
CA ARG A 617 -19.67 -12.78 29.04
C ARG A 617 -19.26 -11.93 30.24
N GLN A 618 -18.85 -12.56 31.35
CA GLN A 618 -18.41 -11.83 32.53
C GLN A 618 -17.17 -10.97 32.25
N ILE A 619 -16.21 -11.49 31.48
CA ILE A 619 -15.00 -10.76 31.08
C ILE A 619 -15.38 -9.54 30.24
N TYR A 620 -16.12 -9.72 29.14
CA TYR A 620 -16.52 -8.59 28.30
C TYR A 620 -17.42 -7.60 29.02
N GLN A 621 -18.35 -8.03 29.87
CA GLN A 621 -19.18 -7.13 30.66
C GLN A 621 -18.36 -6.29 31.65
N THR A 622 -17.27 -6.84 32.19
CA THR A 622 -16.35 -6.10 33.07
C THR A 622 -15.56 -5.05 32.29
N LEU A 623 -15.13 -5.39 31.07
CA LEU A 623 -14.36 -4.49 30.20
C LEU A 623 -15.23 -3.40 29.56
N LEU A 624 -16.49 -3.71 29.27
CA LEU A 624 -17.44 -2.87 28.57
C LEU A 624 -18.75 -2.76 29.38
N PRO A 625 -18.73 -2.12 30.56
CA PRO A 625 -19.87 -2.11 31.50
C PRO A 625 -21.15 -1.49 30.93
N ASP A 626 -21.00 -0.51 30.03
CA ASP A 626 -22.12 0.19 29.41
C ASP A 626 -22.57 -0.43 28.07
N TRP A 627 -21.94 -1.54 27.65
CA TRP A 627 -22.27 -2.21 26.39
C TRP A 627 -23.21 -3.38 26.63
N GLU A 628 -24.13 -3.58 25.70
CA GLU A 628 -24.94 -4.78 25.61
C GLU A 628 -24.11 -5.91 24.99
N ILE A 629 -23.91 -7.02 25.71
CA ILE A 629 -23.16 -8.18 25.21
C ILE A 629 -24.12 -9.23 24.66
N VAL A 630 -24.12 -9.42 23.34
CA VAL A 630 -25.05 -10.31 22.64
C VAL A 630 -24.29 -11.46 21.99
N PHE A 631 -24.70 -12.69 22.30
CA PHE A 631 -24.11 -13.90 21.73
C PHE A 631 -24.90 -14.33 20.48
N ILE A 632 -24.20 -14.58 19.38
CA ILE A 632 -24.78 -15.01 18.10
C ILE A 632 -24.24 -16.39 17.74
N ASP A 633 -25.14 -17.35 17.56
CA ASP A 633 -24.80 -18.73 17.20
C ASP A 633 -24.02 -18.80 15.88
N CYS A 634 -22.74 -19.16 15.99
CA CYS A 634 -21.79 -19.32 14.89
C CYS A 634 -21.35 -20.78 14.75
N THR A 635 -22.07 -21.73 15.35
CA THR A 635 -21.74 -23.17 15.33
C THR A 635 -21.58 -23.71 13.91
N ARG A 636 -22.44 -23.28 12.98
CA ARG A 636 -22.33 -23.66 11.55
C ARG A 636 -21.34 -22.81 10.77
N LEU A 637 -21.11 -21.58 11.21
CA LEU A 637 -20.22 -20.66 10.53
C LEU A 637 -18.75 -21.09 10.69
N ILE A 638 -18.36 -21.55 11.89
CA ILE A 638 -16.99 -21.99 12.18
C ILE A 638 -16.59 -23.26 11.42
N GLU A 639 -17.56 -24.03 10.93
CA GLU A 639 -17.32 -25.17 10.03
C GLU A 639 -16.74 -24.72 8.66
N LEU A 640 -16.80 -23.41 8.35
CA LEU A 640 -16.22 -22.79 7.15
C LEU A 640 -14.96 -21.96 7.45
N ASP A 641 -14.30 -22.22 8.57
CA ASP A 641 -13.04 -21.58 8.97
C ASP A 641 -13.13 -20.06 9.21
N GLY A 642 -14.31 -19.56 9.56
CA GLY A 642 -14.52 -18.15 9.93
C GLY A 642 -15.54 -18.00 11.06
N ALA A 643 -15.55 -16.84 11.70
CA ALA A 643 -16.48 -16.53 12.78
C ALA A 643 -17.22 -15.21 12.52
N LEU A 644 -17.84 -14.64 13.56
CA LEU A 644 -18.81 -13.55 13.44
C LEU A 644 -18.22 -12.28 12.82
N HIS A 645 -17.03 -11.86 13.25
CA HIS A 645 -16.36 -10.68 12.75
C HIS A 645 -16.02 -10.78 11.26
N CYS A 646 -15.69 -11.99 10.78
CA CYS A 646 -15.38 -12.25 9.37
C CYS A 646 -16.53 -11.85 8.42
N LEU A 647 -17.78 -11.80 8.91
CA LEU A 647 -18.96 -11.47 8.11
C LEU A 647 -19.22 -9.99 7.91
N VAL A 648 -18.58 -9.14 8.72
CA VAL A 648 -18.94 -7.73 8.86
C VAL A 648 -17.74 -6.86 8.58
N THR A 649 -17.91 -5.85 7.72
CA THR A 649 -16.93 -4.77 7.60
C THR A 649 -17.53 -3.44 8.04
N ASN A 650 -16.72 -2.68 8.79
CA ASN A 650 -17.01 -1.31 9.16
C ASN A 650 -16.80 -0.41 7.95
N LEU A 651 -17.68 0.57 7.71
CA LEU A 651 -17.56 1.50 6.58
C LEU A 651 -17.05 2.89 6.98
N GLY A 652 -16.85 3.11 8.29
CA GLY A 652 -16.18 4.28 8.84
C GLY A 652 -16.92 4.95 9.98
N PRO A 653 -16.26 5.90 10.66
CA PRO A 653 -16.70 6.46 11.94
C PRO A 653 -17.91 7.41 11.83
N ALA A 654 -18.74 7.46 12.87
CA ALA A 654 -19.93 8.31 12.92
C ALA A 654 -19.62 9.72 13.43
N GLY A 655 -20.23 10.74 12.79
CA GLY A 655 -20.13 12.14 13.23
C GLY A 655 -19.02 12.94 12.55
N LEU A 656 -18.34 12.35 11.57
CA LEU A 656 -17.46 13.06 10.64
C LEU A 656 -18.26 13.50 9.41
N ASP A 657 -17.88 14.63 8.82
CA ASP A 657 -18.67 15.39 7.84
C ASP A 657 -19.03 14.51 6.63
N ARG A 658 -20.25 13.96 6.65
CA ARG A 658 -20.91 13.46 5.44
C ARG A 658 -21.28 14.70 4.64
N THR A 659 -20.31 15.35 3.99
CA THR A 659 -20.65 16.20 2.86
C THR A 659 -21.24 15.26 1.82
N ARG A 660 -22.55 15.02 1.91
CA ARG A 660 -23.38 14.66 0.77
C ARG A 660 -23.09 15.78 -0.20
N GLY A 661 -22.18 15.53 -1.14
CA GLY A 661 -21.84 16.47 -2.19
C GLY A 661 -23.13 16.70 -2.97
N SER A 662 -23.89 17.71 -2.58
CA SER A 662 -24.81 18.37 -3.47
C SER A 662 -23.91 18.99 -4.53
N VAL A 663 -23.61 18.21 -5.56
CA VAL A 663 -23.36 18.77 -6.88
C VAL A 663 -24.68 19.46 -7.23
N GLN A 664 -24.81 20.74 -6.84
CA GLN A 664 -25.81 21.61 -7.41
C GLN A 664 -25.48 21.68 -8.89
N VAL A 665 -26.13 20.82 -9.67
CA VAL A 665 -26.31 21.03 -11.09
C VAL A 665 -27.01 22.38 -11.20
N ARG A 666 -26.24 23.41 -11.56
CA ARG A 666 -26.81 24.67 -12.05
C ARG A 666 -27.62 24.30 -13.28
N THR A 667 -28.92 24.14 -13.09
CA THR A 667 -29.87 24.13 -14.17
C THR A 667 -29.86 25.53 -14.77
N GLU A 668 -29.35 25.65 -15.99
CA GLU A 668 -29.52 26.83 -16.80
C GLU A 668 -31.03 27.08 -16.93
N ALA A 669 -31.48 28.17 -16.31
CA ALA A 669 -32.84 28.65 -16.46
C ALA A 669 -33.08 28.98 -17.93
N LYS A 670 -34.07 28.28 -18.51
CA LYS A 670 -34.73 28.66 -19.77
C LYS A 670 -35.01 30.17 -19.74
N ARG A 671 -34.43 30.90 -20.70
CA ARG A 671 -34.90 32.22 -21.08
C ARG A 671 -36.28 32.04 -21.69
N ASP A 672 -37.29 32.46 -20.95
CA ASP A 672 -38.63 32.68 -21.48
C ASP A 672 -38.67 34.05 -22.16
N GLU A 673 -39.27 34.06 -23.34
CA GLU A 673 -39.48 35.22 -24.18
C GLU A 673 -40.50 36.17 -23.54
N SER A 674 -40.14 37.43 -23.35
CA SER A 674 -41.08 38.55 -23.43
C SER A 674 -40.35 39.87 -23.68
N LYS A 675 -40.27 40.25 -24.96
CA LYS A 675 -40.57 41.59 -25.47
C LYS A 675 -40.58 41.60 -26.99
#